data_AF-A0AAJ6UHU5-F1
#
_entry.id   AF-A0AAJ6UHU5-F1
#
_cell.length_a   1.000
_cell.length_b   1.000
_cell.length_c   1.000
_cell.angle_alpha   90.00
_cell.angle_beta   90.00
_cell.angle_gamma   90.00
#
_symmetry.space_group_name_H-M   'P 1'
#
loop_
_entity.id
_entity.type
_entity.pdbx_description
1 polymer ?
#
loop_
_entity_poly.entity_id
_entity_poly.type
_entity_poly.pdbx_seq_one_letter_code
_entity_poly.pdbx_strand_id
1 'polypeptide(L)'
;MLENNPDVDRNETLGKFVKSRGYSELFQKAYLIPVCGSIWSCPSEGVMSFSAFSVLSFCRNHHLLELFGRPQWLTVTRRSHSYVNKVREKLESWGCQIRTGCEIQAVSTKDEAGCAVLCRDGLLEMYSGCIMAVHAPDALALLGKQATFDETRILGAFQYMYSDIFLHRDKKFMPQNSAAWSAWNFLGSTDNKVCLTYWLNVLQNIDETGLPFLVTLNPDHVPDHTLVKWSTGHPVPSVAATKASLELDHIQGKRRIWFCGAYQGYGFHEDGLKSGMVAAHGLLGNRCAILSNPKHMAPSMLETGARLFVTRFLGHYISTGCLILLEEGGTVFSFEGTSKKCSLKTVLKVHNPQFYWKIMTQADLGLADAYINGDFSFVNKDEGLLNLLMILIVNRDVNKSASKLNKKRGWWTPLLFTAGIASAKFFIQHVSRQNTLTQARRNISRHYDLSNELFALFLDETMTYSCGVFKTEDEDLKDAQMRKISLLIEKAGISKDHEILEIGCGWGTLAIEAVQRTGCKYTGITLSEEQLKHAEMKVKEAGLQDRIAFHLCDYRQLPKTHKYDRIISCEMIEAVGHEYMEEFFGCCESVLAENGLLVLQFISIPEERYDEYRQSSDFIKEYIFPGGCLPSLTRITSAMATSSRLCVEHVENIGIHYYQTLKYWRKNFLEKQRKILALGFNEKFIRTWEYYFDYSAAGFKTHTLGNYQVVFSRPGNVVALSNPYKSFPSAY
;
A
#
# COMPACT_ATOMS: atom_id res chain seq x y z
N MET A 1 17.96 -0.56 -24.06
CA MET A 1 17.70 0.90 -23.93
C MET A 1 18.54 1.61 -24.96
N LEU A 2 18.03 2.65 -25.64
CA LEU A 2 18.85 3.45 -26.59
C LEU A 2 20.06 4.09 -25.90
N GLU A 3 19.94 4.44 -24.61
CA GLU A 3 20.99 5.08 -23.82
C GLU A 3 22.20 4.16 -23.53
N ASN A 4 22.00 2.83 -23.50
CA ASN A 4 23.05 1.83 -23.24
C ASN A 4 23.39 0.98 -24.46
N ASN A 5 22.91 1.36 -25.65
CA ASN A 5 23.26 0.66 -26.88
C ASN A 5 24.46 1.36 -27.54
N PRO A 6 25.67 0.75 -27.52
CA PRO A 6 26.86 1.35 -28.12
C PRO A 6 26.78 1.49 -29.65
N ASP A 7 25.84 0.79 -30.30
CA ASP A 7 25.64 0.81 -31.75
C ASP A 7 24.76 1.99 -32.23
N VAL A 8 24.28 2.85 -31.33
CA VAL A 8 23.44 4.00 -31.69
C VAL A 8 24.32 5.18 -32.06
N ASP A 9 24.23 5.60 -33.32
CA ASP A 9 25.00 6.75 -33.82
C ASP A 9 24.55 8.06 -33.14
N ARG A 10 25.38 8.56 -32.22
CA ARG A 10 25.20 9.85 -31.54
C ARG A 10 25.75 11.04 -32.34
N ASN A 11 26.36 10.78 -33.50
CA ASN A 11 26.98 11.79 -34.36
C ASN A 11 26.05 12.27 -35.48
N GLU A 12 24.91 11.61 -35.68
CA GLU A 12 23.98 11.95 -36.74
C GLU A 12 23.12 13.17 -36.37
N THR A 13 23.02 14.12 -37.31
CA THR A 13 22.06 15.22 -37.19
C THR A 13 20.65 14.76 -37.55
N LEU A 14 19.63 15.40 -37.01
CA LEU A 14 18.24 15.08 -37.30
C LEU A 14 17.94 15.13 -38.80
N GLY A 15 18.49 16.11 -39.52
CA GLY A 15 18.34 16.21 -40.97
C GLY A 15 18.94 15.04 -41.74
N LYS A 16 20.11 14.53 -41.32
CA LYS A 16 20.70 13.32 -41.92
C LYS A 16 19.84 12.09 -41.65
N PHE A 17 19.37 11.92 -40.41
CA PHE A 17 18.51 10.82 -40.00
C PHE A 17 17.20 10.77 -40.80
N VAL A 18 16.52 11.91 -40.90
CA VAL A 18 15.24 12.03 -41.59
C VAL A 18 15.40 11.75 -43.09
N LYS A 19 16.47 12.28 -43.71
CA LYS A 19 16.79 12.05 -45.13
C LYS A 19 17.16 10.60 -45.42
N SER A 20 17.99 9.98 -44.58
CA SER A 20 18.44 8.60 -44.76
C SER A 20 17.31 7.58 -44.65
N ARG A 21 16.24 7.92 -43.91
CA ARG A 21 15.04 7.09 -43.73
C ARG A 21 13.87 7.45 -44.65
N GLY A 22 14.02 8.43 -45.53
CA GLY A 22 13.01 8.77 -46.55
C GLY A 22 11.74 9.42 -46.02
N TYR A 23 11.80 10.16 -44.91
CA TYR A 23 10.64 10.88 -44.37
C TYR A 23 10.24 12.07 -45.27
N SER A 24 8.94 12.26 -45.47
CA SER A 24 8.41 13.28 -46.38
C SER A 24 8.68 14.72 -45.92
N GLU A 25 8.79 15.64 -46.86
CA GLU A 25 8.93 17.07 -46.57
C GLU A 25 7.72 17.63 -45.80
N LEU A 26 6.52 17.11 -46.08
CA LEU A 26 5.31 17.46 -45.35
C LEU A 26 5.42 17.11 -43.86
N PHE A 27 5.86 15.89 -43.54
CA PHE A 27 6.07 15.49 -42.14
C PHE A 27 7.10 16.38 -41.44
N GLN A 28 8.19 16.72 -42.14
CA GLN A 28 9.23 17.59 -41.63
C GLN A 28 8.69 18.99 -41.30
N LYS A 29 8.04 19.64 -42.26
CA LYS A 29 7.56 21.03 -42.15
C LYS A 29 6.31 21.17 -41.28
N ALA A 30 5.38 20.23 -41.36
CA ALA A 30 4.09 20.33 -40.68
C ALA A 30 4.09 19.75 -39.25
N TYR A 31 5.02 18.86 -38.93
CA TYR A 31 5.06 18.19 -37.62
C TYR A 31 6.41 18.31 -36.93
N LEU A 32 7.48 17.76 -37.53
CA LEU A 32 8.76 17.62 -36.84
C LEU A 32 9.37 18.97 -36.44
N ILE A 33 9.43 19.92 -37.37
CA ILE A 33 9.98 21.27 -37.13
C ILE A 33 9.14 22.02 -36.09
N PRO A 34 7.80 22.17 -36.24
CA PRO A 34 6.98 22.84 -35.22
C PRO A 34 7.07 22.21 -33.84
N VAL A 35 7.10 20.87 -33.73
CA VAL A 35 7.22 20.17 -32.45
C VAL A 35 8.58 20.46 -31.80
N CYS A 36 9.68 20.35 -32.54
CA CYS A 36 11.02 20.66 -32.02
C CYS A 36 11.16 22.15 -31.65
N GLY A 37 10.64 23.04 -32.50
CA GLY A 37 10.58 24.47 -32.25
C GLY A 37 9.81 24.79 -30.96
N SER A 38 8.72 24.06 -30.70
CA SER A 38 7.91 24.24 -29.48
C SER A 38 8.57 23.72 -28.21
N ILE A 39 9.27 22.58 -28.29
CA ILE A 39 9.92 21.93 -27.14
C ILE A 39 11.19 22.68 -26.72
N TRP A 40 12.05 23.03 -27.68
CA TRP A 40 13.36 23.63 -27.42
C TRP A 40 13.39 25.15 -27.68
N SER A 41 12.23 25.76 -27.97
CA SER A 41 12.09 27.20 -28.24
C SER A 41 13.13 27.70 -29.25
N CYS A 42 13.30 26.94 -30.33
CA CYS A 42 14.37 27.12 -31.30
C CYS A 42 13.85 27.47 -32.70
N PRO A 43 14.62 28.22 -33.52
CA PRO A 43 14.22 28.58 -34.87
C PRO A 43 14.08 27.35 -35.76
N SER A 44 13.12 27.41 -36.69
CA SER A 44 12.84 26.33 -37.64
C SER A 44 14.06 25.90 -38.45
N GLU A 45 14.92 26.86 -38.79
CA GLU A 45 16.14 26.68 -39.57
C GLU A 45 17.19 25.85 -38.82
N GLY A 46 17.20 25.91 -37.48
CA GLY A 46 18.15 25.23 -36.62
C GLY A 46 17.79 23.77 -36.29
N VAL A 47 16.50 23.40 -36.37
CA VAL A 47 16.01 22.08 -35.94
C VAL A 47 16.72 20.91 -36.62
N MET A 48 16.99 21.01 -37.93
CA MET A 48 17.63 19.92 -38.69
C MET A 48 19.10 19.69 -38.31
N SER A 49 19.72 20.62 -37.58
CA SER A 49 21.08 20.49 -37.06
C SER A 49 21.16 19.78 -35.71
N PHE A 50 20.00 19.53 -35.06
CA PHE A 50 19.94 18.89 -33.74
C PHE A 50 20.49 17.48 -33.78
N SER A 51 20.90 16.98 -32.62
CA SER A 51 21.25 15.57 -32.45
C SER A 51 20.01 14.69 -32.66
N ALA A 52 20.04 13.79 -33.65
CA ALA A 52 18.95 12.84 -33.88
C ALA A 52 18.72 11.97 -32.63
N PHE A 53 19.81 11.55 -31.99
CA PHE A 53 19.78 10.81 -30.74
C PHE A 53 19.01 11.55 -29.64
N SER A 54 19.33 12.83 -29.41
CA SER A 54 18.69 13.61 -28.34
C SER A 54 17.20 13.80 -28.59
N VAL A 55 16.82 14.14 -29.83
CA VAL A 55 15.40 14.36 -30.21
C VAL A 55 14.60 13.07 -30.09
N LEU A 56 15.09 11.96 -30.65
CA LEU A 56 14.39 10.67 -30.61
C LEU A 56 14.30 10.10 -29.19
N SER A 57 15.38 10.25 -28.40
CA SER A 57 15.38 9.81 -26.99
C SER A 57 14.40 10.65 -26.17
N PHE A 58 14.34 11.97 -26.39
CA PHE A 58 13.34 12.84 -25.77
C PHE A 58 11.92 12.39 -26.14
N CYS A 59 11.61 12.24 -27.42
CA CYS A 59 10.27 11.85 -27.87
C CYS A 59 9.86 10.49 -27.31
N ARG A 60 10.79 9.53 -27.22
CA ARG A 60 10.53 8.22 -26.63
C ARG A 60 10.31 8.31 -25.12
N ASN A 61 11.21 8.97 -24.40
CA ASN A 61 11.17 9.06 -22.92
C ASN A 61 9.94 9.83 -22.42
N HIS A 62 9.39 10.72 -23.25
CA HIS A 62 8.21 11.53 -22.93
C HIS A 62 6.95 11.04 -23.66
N HIS A 63 6.97 9.82 -24.20
CA HIS A 63 5.83 9.15 -24.81
C HIS A 63 5.18 9.94 -25.98
N LEU A 64 5.95 10.81 -26.65
CA LEU A 64 5.49 11.58 -27.81
C LEU A 64 5.35 10.72 -29.08
N LEU A 65 5.96 9.53 -29.08
CA LEU A 65 5.85 8.55 -30.16
C LEU A 65 4.62 7.63 -30.00
N GLU A 66 3.86 7.75 -28.90
CA GLU A 66 2.72 6.89 -28.61
C GLU A 66 1.39 7.49 -29.09
N LEU A 67 0.58 6.65 -29.76
CA LEU A 67 -0.75 6.99 -30.22
C LEU A 67 -1.83 6.79 -29.13
N PHE A 68 -1.62 5.82 -28.25
CA PHE A 68 -2.54 5.46 -27.16
C PHE A 68 -1.77 5.30 -25.86
N GLY A 69 -2.44 5.42 -24.72
CA GLY A 69 -1.85 5.16 -23.42
C GLY A 69 -0.88 6.23 -22.92
N ARG A 70 -0.98 7.46 -23.45
CA ARG A 70 -0.14 8.59 -23.01
C ARG A 70 -0.20 8.76 -21.49
N PRO A 71 0.95 9.00 -20.84
CA PRO A 71 1.02 9.12 -19.39
C PRO A 71 0.23 10.34 -18.92
N GLN A 72 -0.31 10.22 -17.71
CA GLN A 72 -0.91 11.35 -17.02
C GLN A 72 0.19 12.26 -16.48
N TRP A 73 0.21 13.51 -16.94
CA TRP A 73 1.12 14.52 -16.40
C TRP A 73 0.52 15.10 -15.12
N LEU A 74 1.20 14.87 -14.00
CA LEU A 74 0.83 15.44 -12.71
C LEU A 74 1.66 16.67 -12.42
N THR A 75 1.12 17.58 -11.62
CA THR A 75 1.94 18.64 -11.05
C THR A 75 1.61 18.83 -9.59
N VAL A 76 2.64 19.13 -8.81
CA VAL A 76 2.52 19.45 -7.39
C VAL A 76 1.58 20.64 -7.20
N THR A 77 0.62 20.51 -6.29
CA THR A 77 -0.26 21.62 -5.89
C THR A 77 0.57 22.78 -5.36
N ARG A 78 0.27 24.01 -5.80
CA ARG A 78 1.09 25.21 -5.59
C ARG A 78 2.49 25.16 -6.22
N ARG A 79 2.72 24.24 -7.16
CA ARG A 79 3.87 24.17 -8.08
C ARG A 79 5.21 24.19 -7.33
N SER A 80 6.23 24.87 -7.89
CA SER A 80 7.57 24.96 -7.33
C SER A 80 7.63 25.55 -5.94
N HIS A 81 6.77 26.53 -5.65
CA HIS A 81 6.71 27.15 -4.33
C HIS A 81 6.51 26.12 -3.20
N SER A 82 5.70 25.09 -3.42
CA SER A 82 5.41 24.05 -2.43
C SER A 82 6.64 23.23 -2.05
N TYR A 83 7.38 22.72 -3.05
CA TYR A 83 8.55 21.88 -2.76
C TYR A 83 9.80 22.70 -2.44
N VAL A 84 9.98 23.88 -3.04
CA VAL A 84 11.11 24.77 -2.73
C VAL A 84 11.06 25.25 -1.28
N ASN A 85 9.89 25.66 -0.78
CA ASN A 85 9.75 26.07 0.62
C ASN A 85 10.09 24.93 1.60
N LYS A 86 9.59 23.72 1.33
CA LYS A 86 9.90 22.55 2.16
C LYS A 86 11.39 22.21 2.17
N VAL A 87 12.05 22.31 1.01
CA VAL A 87 13.50 22.09 0.91
C VAL A 87 14.25 23.17 1.69
N ARG A 88 13.88 24.46 1.52
CA ARG A 88 14.46 25.58 2.25
C ARG A 88 14.34 25.38 3.77
N GLU A 89 13.13 25.16 4.28
CA GLU A 89 12.87 24.93 5.70
C GLU A 89 13.71 23.77 6.26
N LYS A 90 13.85 22.69 5.47
CA LYS A 90 14.66 21.55 5.88
C LYS A 90 16.16 21.86 5.93
N LEU A 91 16.68 22.56 4.92
CA LEU A 91 18.08 23.01 4.89
C LEU A 91 18.39 23.96 6.04
N GLU A 92 17.52 24.92 6.32
CA GLU A 92 17.65 25.84 7.46
C GLU A 92 17.63 25.08 8.79
N SER A 93 16.76 24.06 8.94
CA SER A 93 16.73 23.20 10.14
C SER A 93 18.02 22.39 10.35
N TRP A 94 18.82 22.21 9.30
CA TRP A 94 20.14 21.57 9.36
C TRP A 94 21.28 22.58 9.55
N GLY A 95 20.97 23.87 9.69
CA GLY A 95 21.95 24.94 9.86
C GLY A 95 22.57 25.45 8.55
N CYS A 96 22.02 25.10 7.38
CA CYS A 96 22.48 25.64 6.10
C CYS A 96 22.16 27.14 6.00
N GLN A 97 23.14 27.94 5.59
CA GLN A 97 22.95 29.36 5.32
C GLN A 97 22.47 29.56 3.88
N ILE A 98 21.33 30.22 3.71
CA ILE A 98 20.77 30.56 2.40
C ILE A 98 20.83 32.07 2.23
N ARG A 99 21.57 32.54 1.22
CA ARG A 99 21.73 33.96 0.89
C ARG A 99 21.09 34.26 -0.45
N THR A 100 20.07 35.11 -0.45
CA THR A 100 19.41 35.62 -1.65
C THR A 100 19.87 37.05 -1.93
N GLY A 101 19.68 37.54 -3.17
CA GLY A 101 20.13 38.88 -3.57
C GLY A 101 21.65 39.07 -3.60
N CYS A 102 22.43 37.99 -3.51
CA CYS A 102 23.89 38.00 -3.59
C CYS A 102 24.32 37.53 -4.98
N GLU A 103 24.53 38.46 -5.91
CA GLU A 103 25.00 38.13 -7.26
C GLU A 103 26.50 37.80 -7.24
N ILE A 104 26.86 36.63 -7.77
CA ILE A 104 28.26 36.19 -7.87
C ILE A 104 28.86 36.72 -9.17
N GLN A 105 30.01 37.37 -9.06
CA GLN A 105 30.76 37.91 -10.19
C GLN A 105 31.80 36.92 -10.72
N ALA A 106 32.51 36.22 -9.84
CA ALA A 106 33.54 35.26 -10.25
C ALA A 106 33.75 34.15 -9.22
N VAL A 107 34.14 32.97 -9.70
CA VAL A 107 34.58 31.83 -8.88
C VAL A 107 35.97 31.44 -9.31
N SER A 108 36.94 31.52 -8.39
CA SER A 108 38.34 31.17 -8.64
C SER A 108 38.82 30.09 -7.69
N THR A 109 39.86 29.36 -8.10
CA THR A 109 40.55 28.40 -7.22
C THR A 109 41.99 28.81 -7.11
N LYS A 110 42.51 28.81 -5.88
CA LYS A 110 43.95 28.94 -5.62
C LYS A 110 44.42 27.58 -5.14
N ASP A 111 45.47 27.07 -5.78
CA ASP A 111 46.09 25.80 -5.43
C ASP A 111 46.44 25.85 -3.92
N GLU A 112 45.78 25.00 -3.13
CA GLU A 112 45.82 24.85 -1.66
C GLU A 112 44.74 25.57 -0.80
N ALA A 113 44.12 26.68 -1.23
CA ALA A 113 43.24 27.49 -0.35
C ALA A 113 41.72 27.26 -0.50
N GLY A 114 41.30 26.37 -1.42
CA GLY A 114 39.88 26.14 -1.73
C GLY A 114 39.34 27.05 -2.85
N CYS A 115 38.02 27.24 -2.89
CA CYS A 115 37.31 28.04 -3.87
C CYS A 115 37.04 29.44 -3.31
N ALA A 116 37.48 30.48 -4.02
CA ALA A 116 37.19 31.87 -3.70
C ALA A 116 36.00 32.35 -4.54
N VAL A 117 34.97 32.86 -3.87
CA VAL A 117 33.74 33.36 -4.49
C VAL A 117 33.71 34.88 -4.30
N LEU A 118 33.73 35.62 -5.42
CA LEU A 118 33.65 37.06 -5.46
C LEU A 118 32.21 37.48 -5.78
N CYS A 119 31.58 38.18 -4.85
CA CYS A 119 30.28 38.81 -5.03
C CYS A 119 30.41 40.15 -5.76
N ARG A 120 29.35 40.59 -6.44
CA ARG A 120 29.33 41.83 -7.23
C ARG A 120 29.49 43.11 -6.39
N ASP A 121 29.16 43.03 -5.10
CA ASP A 121 29.41 44.09 -4.12
C ASP A 121 30.89 44.20 -3.68
N GLY A 122 31.75 43.32 -4.19
CA GLY A 122 33.18 43.27 -3.90
C GLY A 122 33.55 42.35 -2.74
N LEU A 123 32.59 41.71 -2.07
CA LEU A 123 32.85 40.76 -0.99
C LEU A 123 33.51 39.50 -1.54
N LEU A 124 34.63 39.09 -0.94
CA LEU A 124 35.37 37.88 -1.29
C LEU A 124 35.28 36.87 -0.16
N GLU A 125 34.80 35.66 -0.45
CA GLU A 125 34.64 34.58 0.52
C GLU A 125 35.35 33.31 0.09
N MET A 126 35.84 32.54 1.06
CA MET A 126 36.60 31.32 0.84
C MET A 126 35.81 30.10 1.30
N TYR A 127 35.74 29.08 0.45
CA TYR A 127 35.04 27.83 0.69
C TYR A 127 35.95 26.64 0.41
N SER A 128 35.73 25.49 1.07
CA SER A 128 36.54 24.28 0.87
C SER A 128 36.28 23.59 -0.48
N GLY A 129 35.15 23.89 -1.12
CA GLY A 129 34.74 23.43 -2.44
C GLY A 129 33.50 24.21 -2.90
N CYS A 130 33.17 24.12 -4.20
CA CYS A 130 32.05 24.83 -4.80
C CYS A 130 31.24 23.92 -5.71
N ILE A 131 29.91 23.95 -5.59
CA ILE A 131 28.99 23.34 -6.56
C ILE A 131 28.31 24.47 -7.33
N MET A 132 28.50 24.51 -8.64
CA MET A 132 27.92 25.51 -9.53
C MET A 132 26.65 24.94 -10.18
N ALA A 133 25.50 25.38 -9.67
CA ALA A 133 24.17 25.02 -10.15
C ALA A 133 23.58 26.10 -11.09
N VAL A 134 24.31 26.43 -12.16
CA VAL A 134 23.97 27.47 -13.15
C VAL A 134 24.03 26.89 -14.57
N HIS A 135 23.60 27.64 -15.60
CA HIS A 135 23.77 27.17 -16.98
C HIS A 135 25.25 27.08 -17.34
N ALA A 136 25.61 26.16 -18.24
CA ALA A 136 27.01 25.92 -18.59
C ALA A 136 27.76 27.16 -19.12
N PRO A 137 27.16 28.03 -19.97
CA PRO A 137 27.79 29.30 -20.35
C PRO A 137 28.00 30.25 -19.17
N ASP A 138 27.06 30.31 -18.22
CA ASP A 138 27.17 31.14 -17.02
C ASP A 138 28.30 30.63 -16.12
N ALA A 139 28.47 29.31 -16.03
CA ALA A 139 29.59 28.71 -15.31
C ALA A 139 30.93 29.12 -15.93
N LEU A 140 31.05 29.12 -17.26
CA LEU A 140 32.25 29.61 -17.95
C LEU A 140 32.47 31.11 -17.73
N ALA A 141 31.41 31.91 -17.71
CA ALA A 141 31.51 33.35 -17.43
C ALA A 141 32.04 33.60 -16.01
N LEU A 142 31.53 32.85 -15.02
CA LEU A 142 31.97 32.92 -13.62
C LEU A 142 33.42 32.44 -13.43
N LEU A 143 33.87 31.44 -14.19
CA LEU A 143 35.27 31.03 -14.18
C LEU A 143 36.16 32.03 -14.93
N GLY A 144 35.67 32.68 -15.99
CA GLY A 144 36.44 33.63 -16.78
C GLY A 144 37.74 33.03 -17.33
N LYS A 145 38.83 33.80 -17.28
CA LYS A 145 40.13 33.42 -17.89
C LYS A 145 40.81 32.21 -17.24
N GLN A 146 40.35 31.78 -16.07
CA GLN A 146 40.94 30.64 -15.38
C GLN A 146 40.26 29.30 -15.71
N ALA A 147 39.22 29.31 -16.55
CA ALA A 147 38.64 28.08 -17.06
C ALA A 147 39.72 27.26 -17.78
N THR A 148 39.84 25.99 -17.43
CA THR A 148 40.75 25.05 -18.08
C THR A 148 40.32 24.80 -19.53
N PHE A 149 41.23 24.20 -20.31
CA PHE A 149 40.91 23.78 -21.67
C PHE A 149 39.71 22.83 -21.72
N ASP A 150 39.68 21.82 -20.84
CA ASP A 150 38.58 20.85 -20.79
C ASP A 150 37.28 21.47 -20.31
N GLU A 151 37.30 22.33 -19.29
CA GLU A 151 36.11 23.09 -18.86
C GLU A 151 35.56 23.94 -20.00
N THR A 152 36.41 24.71 -20.70
CA THR A 152 36.00 25.55 -21.83
C THR A 152 35.39 24.72 -22.97
N ARG A 153 36.01 23.60 -23.32
CA ARG A 153 35.58 22.72 -24.40
C ARG A 153 34.27 22.00 -24.07
N ILE A 154 34.14 21.45 -22.87
CA ILE A 154 32.98 20.65 -22.45
C ILE A 154 31.79 21.55 -22.15
N LEU A 155 31.95 22.56 -21.28
CA LEU A 155 30.86 23.46 -20.92
C LEU A 155 30.44 24.35 -22.09
N GLY A 156 31.39 24.75 -22.94
CA GLY A 156 31.13 25.58 -24.12
C GLY A 156 30.35 24.87 -25.23
N ALA A 157 30.27 23.53 -25.19
CA ALA A 157 29.47 22.76 -26.12
C ALA A 157 27.95 22.87 -25.84
N PHE A 158 27.57 23.23 -24.62
CA PHE A 158 26.18 23.44 -24.21
C PHE A 158 25.74 24.87 -24.56
N GLN A 159 25.23 25.03 -25.77
CA GLN A 159 24.77 26.33 -26.28
C GLN A 159 23.35 26.64 -25.82
N TYR A 160 23.06 27.93 -25.66
CA TYR A 160 21.76 28.45 -25.30
C TYR A 160 21.32 29.52 -26.28
N MET A 161 20.01 29.58 -26.54
CA MET A 161 19.39 30.65 -27.30
C MET A 161 18.41 31.42 -26.42
N TYR A 162 18.47 32.74 -26.49
CA TYR A 162 17.64 33.60 -25.65
C TYR A 162 16.39 34.05 -26.41
N SER A 163 15.25 33.82 -25.78
CA SER A 163 13.95 34.27 -26.26
C SER A 163 13.43 35.40 -25.39
N ASP A 164 12.78 36.38 -26.03
CA ASP A 164 11.97 37.38 -25.34
C ASP A 164 10.60 36.78 -25.09
N ILE A 165 10.15 36.79 -23.83
CA ILE A 165 8.93 36.13 -23.39
C ILE A 165 7.98 37.16 -22.79
N PHE A 166 6.70 37.06 -23.18
CA PHE A 166 5.64 37.95 -22.74
C PHE A 166 4.53 37.13 -22.10
N LEU A 167 4.15 37.47 -20.86
CA LEU A 167 2.90 37.05 -20.25
C LEU A 167 1.84 38.11 -20.55
N HIS A 168 0.76 37.75 -21.21
CA HIS A 168 -0.26 38.71 -21.68
C HIS A 168 -1.65 38.04 -21.78
N ARG A 169 -2.63 38.83 -22.22
CA ARG A 169 -4.03 38.38 -22.41
C ARG A 169 -4.57 38.55 -23.84
N ASP A 170 -3.70 38.93 -24.78
CA ASP A 170 -4.02 39.11 -26.21
C ASP A 170 -4.26 37.81 -26.99
N LYS A 171 -5.52 37.56 -27.35
CA LYS A 171 -5.95 36.38 -28.13
C LYS A 171 -5.48 36.39 -29.59
N LYS A 172 -4.99 37.50 -30.13
CA LYS A 172 -4.52 37.59 -31.53
C LYS A 172 -3.35 36.64 -31.81
N PHE A 173 -2.60 36.27 -30.77
CA PHE A 173 -1.51 35.29 -30.86
C PHE A 173 -1.99 33.83 -30.81
N MET A 174 -3.29 33.56 -30.66
CA MET A 174 -3.83 32.20 -30.78
C MET A 174 -4.33 31.94 -32.21
N PRO A 175 -4.46 30.66 -32.63
CA PRO A 175 -5.07 30.34 -33.92
C PRO A 175 -6.45 31.00 -34.06
N GLN A 176 -6.75 31.53 -35.25
CA GLN A 176 -8.03 32.21 -35.52
C GLN A 176 -9.24 31.29 -35.27
N ASN A 177 -9.11 30.01 -35.62
CA ASN A 177 -10.09 28.99 -35.29
C ASN A 177 -9.88 28.51 -33.85
N SER A 178 -10.82 28.83 -32.97
CA SER A 178 -10.78 28.41 -31.56
C SER A 178 -10.80 26.89 -31.37
N ALA A 179 -11.33 26.13 -32.33
CA ALA A 179 -11.29 24.67 -32.29
C ALA A 179 -9.87 24.10 -32.49
N ALA A 180 -8.94 24.90 -33.01
CA ALA A 180 -7.53 24.51 -33.16
C ALA A 180 -6.66 24.90 -31.96
N TRP A 181 -7.23 25.57 -30.95
CA TRP A 181 -6.47 25.98 -29.77
C TRP A 181 -5.92 24.77 -29.03
N SER A 182 -4.60 24.76 -28.87
CA SER A 182 -3.88 23.73 -28.15
C SER A 182 -3.13 24.34 -26.95
N ALA A 183 -2.60 23.49 -26.08
CA ALA A 183 -1.78 23.95 -24.96
C ALA A 183 -0.55 24.73 -25.44
N TRP A 184 0.05 24.30 -26.55
CA TRP A 184 1.13 24.99 -27.27
C TRP A 184 0.69 25.23 -28.71
N ASN A 185 0.93 26.44 -29.23
CA ASN A 185 0.56 26.81 -30.59
C ASN A 185 1.78 27.45 -31.27
N PHE A 186 2.25 26.81 -32.34
CA PHE A 186 3.35 27.31 -33.16
C PHE A 186 2.80 28.34 -34.16
N LEU A 187 3.35 29.56 -34.16
CA LEU A 187 2.87 30.66 -35.00
C LEU A 187 3.80 30.92 -36.19
N GLY A 188 5.08 30.60 -36.07
CA GLY A 188 6.05 30.73 -37.15
C GLY A 188 7.48 30.89 -36.67
N SER A 189 8.35 31.31 -37.58
CA SER A 189 9.72 31.74 -37.30
C SER A 189 9.90 33.13 -37.92
N THR A 190 10.32 34.11 -37.13
CA THR A 190 10.59 35.49 -37.57
C THR A 190 12.01 35.86 -37.13
N ASP A 191 12.83 36.44 -38.02
CA ASP A 191 14.21 36.85 -37.74
C ASP A 191 15.09 35.78 -37.06
N ASN A 192 15.02 34.54 -37.55
CA ASN A 192 15.69 33.37 -36.95
C ASN A 192 15.32 33.17 -35.46
N LYS A 193 14.06 33.43 -35.07
CA LYS A 193 13.50 33.13 -33.76
C LYS A 193 12.12 32.48 -33.92
N VAL A 194 11.85 31.45 -33.14
CA VAL A 194 10.51 30.84 -33.13
C VAL A 194 9.52 31.74 -32.41
N CYS A 195 8.36 31.94 -33.03
CA CYS A 195 7.20 32.55 -32.43
C CYS A 195 6.19 31.46 -32.06
N LEU A 196 5.91 31.34 -30.77
CA LEU A 196 5.02 30.32 -30.22
C LEU A 196 4.27 30.90 -29.03
N THR A 197 3.03 30.42 -28.81
CA THR A 197 2.21 30.84 -27.68
C THR A 197 1.72 29.64 -26.85
N TYR A 198 1.78 29.80 -25.54
CA TYR A 198 1.34 28.82 -24.54
C TYR A 198 0.05 29.27 -23.89
N TRP A 199 -0.95 28.39 -23.88
CA TRP A 199 -2.20 28.63 -23.18
C TRP A 199 -2.09 28.18 -21.72
N LEU A 200 -1.78 29.13 -20.84
CA LEU A 200 -1.49 28.83 -19.43
C LEU A 200 -2.71 28.30 -18.67
N ASN A 201 -3.94 28.69 -19.02
CA ASN A 201 -5.10 28.18 -18.31
C ASN A 201 -5.19 26.66 -18.39
N VAL A 202 -4.90 26.07 -19.56
CA VAL A 202 -4.88 24.61 -19.75
C VAL A 202 -3.62 24.00 -19.12
N LEU A 203 -2.44 24.59 -19.34
CA LEU A 203 -1.18 24.03 -18.81
C LEU A 203 -1.10 24.08 -17.28
N GLN A 204 -1.75 25.07 -16.66
CA GLN A 204 -1.67 25.32 -15.23
C GLN A 204 -2.98 25.10 -14.47
N ASN A 205 -4.04 24.63 -15.13
CA ASN A 205 -5.38 24.45 -14.57
C ASN A 205 -5.86 25.73 -13.85
N ILE A 206 -5.86 26.86 -14.56
CA ILE A 206 -6.33 28.15 -14.04
C ILE A 206 -7.81 28.29 -14.37
N ASP A 207 -8.66 28.23 -13.35
CA ASP A 207 -10.14 28.24 -13.46
C ASP A 207 -10.74 29.62 -13.79
N GLU A 208 -9.94 30.58 -14.25
CA GLU A 208 -10.42 31.92 -14.62
C GLU A 208 -11.07 31.88 -16.02
N THR A 209 -12.33 32.33 -16.11
CA THR A 209 -13.14 32.31 -17.34
C THR A 209 -13.07 33.60 -18.17
N GLY A 210 -12.27 34.58 -17.73
CA GLY A 210 -12.06 35.86 -18.41
C GLY A 210 -11.17 35.75 -19.66
N LEU A 211 -10.33 36.75 -19.89
CA LEU A 211 -9.32 36.66 -20.97
C LEU A 211 -8.26 35.60 -20.60
N PRO A 212 -7.82 34.76 -21.57
CA PRO A 212 -6.85 33.70 -21.29
C PRO A 212 -5.50 34.28 -20.93
N PHE A 213 -4.78 33.62 -20.03
CA PHE A 213 -3.37 33.89 -19.80
C PHE A 213 -2.56 33.18 -20.88
N LEU A 214 -1.80 33.97 -21.63
CA LEU A 214 -0.96 33.50 -22.73
C LEU A 214 0.49 33.87 -22.46
N VAL A 215 1.38 32.94 -22.76
CA VAL A 215 2.83 33.20 -22.78
C VAL A 215 3.32 33.05 -24.20
N THR A 216 3.73 34.17 -24.80
CA THR A 216 4.23 34.20 -26.18
C THR A 216 5.72 34.49 -26.19
N LEU A 217 6.46 33.68 -26.93
CA LEU A 217 7.90 33.83 -27.13
C LEU A 217 8.15 34.49 -28.48
N ASN A 218 9.05 35.46 -28.50
CA ASN A 218 9.51 36.21 -29.67
C ASN A 218 8.36 36.68 -30.60
N PRO A 219 7.32 37.34 -30.08
CA PRO A 219 6.29 37.90 -30.94
C PRO A 219 6.88 38.98 -31.85
N ASP A 220 6.34 39.11 -33.05
CA ASP A 220 6.72 40.12 -34.05
C ASP A 220 6.33 41.56 -33.63
N HIS A 221 5.42 41.69 -32.66
CA HIS A 221 5.05 42.94 -32.01
C HIS A 221 4.72 42.71 -30.53
N VAL A 222 4.73 43.76 -29.71
CA VAL A 222 4.39 43.65 -28.28
C VAL A 222 2.91 43.29 -28.14
N PRO A 223 2.55 42.21 -27.40
CA PRO A 223 1.16 41.81 -27.24
C PRO A 223 0.33 42.83 -26.43
N ASP A 224 -0.95 42.96 -26.78
CA ASP A 224 -1.89 43.76 -26.00
C ASP A 224 -2.05 43.18 -24.57
N HIS A 225 -2.30 44.05 -23.58
CA HIS A 225 -2.44 43.64 -22.18
C HIS A 225 -1.26 42.81 -21.65
N THR A 226 -0.03 43.17 -22.02
CA THR A 226 1.19 42.57 -21.47
C THR A 226 1.25 42.84 -19.96
N LEU A 227 1.40 41.77 -19.18
CA LEU A 227 1.55 41.79 -17.74
C LEU A 227 3.03 41.82 -17.33
N VAL A 228 3.86 40.99 -17.98
CA VAL A 228 5.29 40.86 -17.68
C VAL A 228 6.06 40.52 -18.96
N LYS A 229 7.23 41.15 -19.13
CA LYS A 229 8.24 40.77 -20.14
C LYS A 229 9.51 40.30 -19.44
N TRP A 230 10.11 39.22 -19.91
CA TRP A 230 11.44 38.77 -19.47
C TRP A 230 12.19 38.07 -20.61
N SER A 231 13.47 37.73 -20.38
CA SER A 231 14.28 36.95 -21.31
C SER A 231 14.70 35.64 -20.66
N THR A 232 14.75 34.55 -21.43
CA THR A 232 15.14 33.23 -20.93
C THR A 232 15.98 32.49 -21.96
N GLY A 233 17.06 31.86 -21.50
CA GLY A 233 17.90 30.99 -22.29
C GLY A 233 17.32 29.58 -22.38
N HIS A 234 17.26 29.04 -23.59
CA HIS A 234 16.82 27.67 -23.88
C HIS A 234 17.99 26.84 -24.40
N PRO A 235 18.22 25.62 -23.88
CA PRO A 235 19.33 24.78 -24.30
C PRO A 235 19.14 24.28 -25.73
N VAL A 236 20.23 24.26 -26.50
CA VAL A 236 20.25 23.73 -27.87
C VAL A 236 20.73 22.27 -27.84
N PRO A 237 19.91 21.29 -28.25
CA PRO A 237 20.27 19.87 -28.24
C PRO A 237 21.20 19.51 -29.42
N SER A 238 22.38 20.12 -29.47
CA SER A 238 23.37 19.92 -30.52
C SER A 238 24.12 18.58 -30.37
N VAL A 239 24.69 18.08 -31.46
CA VAL A 239 25.59 16.91 -31.41
C VAL A 239 26.79 17.16 -30.48
N ALA A 240 27.29 18.40 -30.44
CA ALA A 240 28.38 18.79 -29.55
C ALA A 240 27.97 18.65 -28.07
N ALA A 241 26.79 19.15 -27.69
CA ALA A 241 26.26 19.01 -26.33
C ALA A 241 26.07 17.54 -25.92
N THR A 242 25.54 16.69 -26.83
CA THR A 242 25.38 15.24 -26.59
C THR A 242 26.72 14.53 -26.37
N LYS A 243 27.81 14.95 -27.03
CA LYS A 243 29.14 14.41 -26.80
C LYS A 243 29.72 14.89 -25.48
N ALA A 244 29.66 16.20 -25.25
CA ALA A 244 30.17 16.82 -24.04
C ALA A 244 29.53 16.26 -22.77
N SER A 245 28.25 15.86 -22.81
CA SER A 245 27.58 15.25 -21.65
C SER A 245 28.21 13.92 -21.21
N LEU A 246 28.86 13.18 -22.12
CA LEU A 246 29.58 11.94 -21.78
C LEU A 246 30.97 12.20 -21.18
N GLU A 247 31.47 13.43 -21.30
CA GLU A 247 32.80 13.82 -20.85
C GLU A 247 32.74 14.68 -19.58
N LEU A 248 31.56 14.95 -19.03
CA LEU A 248 31.40 15.79 -17.84
C LEU A 248 32.23 15.29 -16.65
N ASP A 249 32.37 13.97 -16.48
CA ASP A 249 33.19 13.37 -15.42
C ASP A 249 34.68 13.78 -15.50
N HIS A 250 35.17 14.22 -16.65
CA HIS A 250 36.55 14.70 -16.80
C HIS A 250 36.81 16.01 -16.07
N ILE A 251 35.78 16.84 -15.85
CA ILE A 251 35.91 18.16 -15.21
C ILE A 251 35.40 18.18 -13.76
N GLN A 252 34.59 17.19 -13.34
CA GLN A 252 34.00 17.16 -12.00
C GLN A 252 35.06 17.02 -10.89
N GLY A 253 35.08 17.97 -9.96
CA GLY A 253 35.87 17.92 -8.72
C GLY A 253 37.39 18.12 -8.90
N LYS A 254 37.91 18.25 -10.13
CA LYS A 254 39.35 18.34 -10.42
C LYS A 254 40.04 19.49 -9.68
N ARG A 255 39.33 20.61 -9.50
CA ARG A 255 39.80 21.80 -8.78
C ARG A 255 38.90 22.15 -7.60
N ARG A 256 38.25 21.15 -6.99
CA ARG A 256 37.22 21.35 -5.94
C ARG A 256 35.99 22.14 -6.42
N ILE A 257 35.74 22.13 -7.73
CA ILE A 257 34.54 22.67 -8.35
C ILE A 257 33.77 21.52 -8.99
N TRP A 258 32.46 21.47 -8.75
CA TRP A 258 31.53 20.56 -9.41
C TRP A 258 30.46 21.36 -10.14
N PHE A 259 30.04 20.89 -11.30
CA PHE A 259 29.01 21.51 -12.12
C PHE A 259 27.76 20.64 -12.10
N CYS A 260 26.60 21.25 -11.90
CA CYS A 260 25.32 20.58 -12.00
C CYS A 260 24.27 21.47 -12.66
N GLY A 261 23.23 20.86 -13.20
CA GLY A 261 22.16 21.56 -13.88
C GLY A 261 21.38 20.65 -14.81
N ALA A 262 20.15 21.08 -15.13
CA ALA A 262 19.25 20.29 -15.97
C ALA A 262 19.78 20.05 -17.40
N TYR A 263 20.77 20.83 -17.86
CA TYR A 263 21.44 20.66 -19.15
C TYR A 263 22.25 19.36 -19.27
N GLN A 264 22.50 18.67 -18.16
CA GLN A 264 23.16 17.36 -18.17
C GLN A 264 22.20 16.22 -18.54
N GLY A 265 20.90 16.50 -18.69
CA GLY A 265 19.86 15.56 -19.15
C GLY A 265 18.98 16.17 -20.24
N TYR A 266 17.66 16.13 -20.05
CA TYR A 266 16.66 16.63 -21.01
C TYR A 266 16.10 18.01 -20.64
N GLY A 267 16.64 18.68 -19.60
CA GLY A 267 16.23 20.02 -19.19
C GLY A 267 15.12 20.06 -18.14
N PHE A 268 14.74 18.93 -17.53
CA PHE A 268 13.72 18.88 -16.49
C PHE A 268 14.29 19.03 -15.07
N HIS A 269 13.42 19.27 -14.09
CA HIS A 269 13.82 19.42 -12.69
C HIS A 269 14.52 18.16 -12.15
N GLU A 270 14.11 16.98 -12.61
CA GLU A 270 14.69 15.68 -12.26
C GLU A 270 16.14 15.56 -12.73
N ASP A 271 16.47 16.12 -13.90
CA ASP A 271 17.85 16.14 -14.41
C ASP A 271 18.73 17.07 -13.55
N GLY A 272 18.17 18.20 -13.12
CA GLY A 272 18.80 19.09 -12.14
C GLY A 272 19.05 18.40 -10.80
N LEU A 273 18.07 17.65 -10.30
CA LEU A 273 18.20 16.88 -9.05
C LEU A 273 19.28 15.80 -9.17
N LYS A 274 19.27 15.01 -10.26
CA LYS A 274 20.25 13.94 -10.49
C LYS A 274 21.67 14.49 -10.57
N SER A 275 21.89 15.51 -11.40
CA SER A 275 23.21 16.14 -11.53
C SER A 275 23.66 16.79 -10.22
N GLY A 276 22.74 17.42 -9.48
CA GLY A 276 23.01 17.98 -8.16
C GLY A 276 23.44 16.91 -7.14
N MET A 277 22.76 15.76 -7.12
CA MET A 277 23.15 14.62 -6.28
C MET A 277 24.53 14.09 -6.66
N VAL A 278 24.80 13.91 -7.95
CA VAL A 278 26.12 13.45 -8.42
C VAL A 278 27.22 14.42 -7.97
N ALA A 279 27.02 15.73 -8.13
CA ALA A 279 27.96 16.74 -7.66
C ALA A 279 28.16 16.71 -6.13
N ALA A 280 27.08 16.62 -5.36
CA ALA A 280 27.15 16.55 -3.90
C ALA A 280 27.87 15.29 -3.40
N HIS A 281 27.57 14.13 -3.98
CA HIS A 281 28.26 12.88 -3.65
C HIS A 281 29.75 12.91 -4.05
N GLY A 282 30.06 13.51 -5.21
CA GLY A 282 31.43 13.75 -5.63
C GLY A 282 32.21 14.62 -4.64
N LEU A 283 31.58 15.69 -4.14
CA LEU A 283 32.15 16.55 -3.10
C LEU A 283 32.40 15.81 -1.78
N LEU A 284 31.53 14.86 -1.42
CA LEU A 284 31.65 14.06 -0.20
C LEU A 284 32.55 12.81 -0.35
N GLY A 285 33.08 12.52 -1.55
CA GLY A 285 33.88 11.32 -1.82
C GLY A 285 33.09 10.00 -1.80
N ASN A 286 31.75 10.07 -1.87
CA ASN A 286 30.88 8.90 -1.79
C ASN A 286 30.45 8.42 -3.20
N ARG A 287 30.31 7.10 -3.38
CA ARG A 287 29.68 6.57 -4.60
C ARG A 287 28.16 6.80 -4.54
N CYS A 288 27.59 7.35 -5.61
CA CYS A 288 26.14 7.58 -5.75
C CYS A 288 25.53 6.49 -6.63
N ALA A 289 24.45 5.85 -6.17
CA ALA A 289 23.53 5.19 -7.09
C ALA A 289 22.68 6.29 -7.75
N ILE A 290 22.79 6.46 -9.07
CA ILE A 290 21.99 7.48 -9.79
C ILE A 290 20.51 7.14 -9.63
N LEU A 291 19.68 8.13 -9.29
CA LEU A 291 18.23 7.99 -9.30
C LEU A 291 17.78 7.54 -10.70
N SER A 292 17.34 6.28 -10.82
CA SER A 292 16.66 5.82 -12.03
C SER A 292 15.29 6.47 -12.09
N ASN A 293 14.92 7.01 -13.26
CA ASN A 293 13.52 7.39 -13.46
C ASN A 293 12.66 6.13 -13.28
N PRO A 294 11.62 6.17 -12.43
CA PRO A 294 10.72 5.05 -12.28
C PRO A 294 10.15 4.72 -13.66
N LYS A 295 10.23 3.45 -14.06
CA LYS A 295 9.67 3.02 -15.33
C LYS A 295 8.14 3.11 -15.21
N HIS A 296 7.50 3.70 -16.21
CA HIS A 296 6.06 3.59 -16.34
C HIS A 296 5.66 2.12 -16.42
N MET A 297 4.71 1.73 -15.57
CA MET A 297 4.06 0.45 -15.66
C MET A 297 3.41 0.33 -17.04
N ALA A 298 3.87 -0.64 -17.83
CA ALA A 298 3.41 -0.88 -19.19
C ALA A 298 2.56 -2.17 -19.22
N PRO A 299 1.24 -2.08 -19.01
CA PRO A 299 0.38 -3.26 -19.05
C PRO A 299 0.32 -3.85 -20.46
N SER A 300 0.24 -5.18 -20.55
CA SER A 300 -0.14 -5.88 -21.78
C SER A 300 -1.57 -5.51 -22.21
N MET A 301 -1.99 -5.92 -23.41
CA MET A 301 -3.36 -5.68 -23.89
C MET A 301 -4.42 -6.26 -22.95
N LEU A 302 -4.17 -7.46 -22.41
CA LEU A 302 -5.07 -8.13 -21.45
C LEU A 302 -5.13 -7.36 -20.13
N GLU A 303 -3.97 -6.95 -19.59
CA GLU A 303 -3.88 -6.17 -18.35
C GLU A 303 -4.48 -4.77 -18.51
N THR A 304 -4.38 -4.18 -19.70
CA THR A 304 -5.03 -2.90 -20.02
C THR A 304 -6.55 -3.01 -19.96
N GLY A 305 -7.11 -4.09 -20.51
CA GLY A 305 -8.54 -4.41 -20.38
C GLY A 305 -8.96 -4.64 -18.93
N ALA A 306 -8.17 -5.40 -18.17
CA ALA A 306 -8.42 -5.63 -16.74
C ALA A 306 -8.35 -4.36 -15.92
N ARG A 307 -7.36 -3.49 -16.17
CA ARG A 307 -7.24 -2.18 -15.54
C ARG A 307 -8.49 -1.35 -15.77
N LEU A 308 -8.91 -1.19 -17.03
CA LEU A 308 -10.10 -0.42 -17.38
C LEU A 308 -11.36 -0.94 -16.68
N PHE A 309 -11.52 -2.27 -16.61
CA PHE A 309 -12.63 -2.90 -15.92
C PHE A 309 -12.61 -2.60 -14.42
N VAL A 310 -11.48 -2.86 -13.75
CA VAL A 310 -11.33 -2.64 -12.30
C VAL A 310 -11.50 -1.16 -11.94
N THR A 311 -10.90 -0.24 -12.69
CA THR A 311 -11.04 1.19 -12.41
C THR A 311 -12.47 1.68 -12.62
N ARG A 312 -13.19 1.16 -13.63
CA ARG A 312 -14.61 1.50 -13.82
C ARG A 312 -15.49 0.93 -12.71
N PHE A 313 -15.23 -0.31 -12.30
CA PHE A 313 -15.91 -0.90 -11.16
C PHE A 313 -15.72 -0.04 -9.91
N LEU A 314 -14.46 0.29 -9.56
CA LEU A 314 -14.16 1.06 -8.35
C LEU A 314 -14.82 2.44 -8.38
N GLY A 315 -14.86 3.10 -9.55
CA GLY A 315 -15.56 4.37 -9.73
C GLY A 315 -17.06 4.30 -9.50
N HIS A 316 -17.69 3.14 -9.70
CA HIS A 316 -19.11 2.94 -9.38
C HIS A 316 -19.33 2.43 -7.95
N TYR A 317 -18.44 1.58 -7.46
CA TYR A 317 -18.59 0.87 -6.20
C TYR A 317 -18.26 1.74 -4.98
N ILE A 318 -17.24 2.58 -5.08
CA ILE A 318 -16.79 3.48 -3.99
C ILE A 318 -17.73 4.69 -3.93
N SER A 319 -18.81 4.55 -3.16
CA SER A 319 -19.83 5.57 -2.87
C SER A 319 -19.54 6.38 -1.60
N THR A 320 -18.67 5.87 -0.71
CA THR A 320 -18.20 6.55 0.51
C THR A 320 -16.74 6.20 0.83
N GLY A 321 -16.00 7.11 1.46
CA GLY A 321 -14.54 7.01 1.63
C GLY A 321 -13.75 7.41 0.38
N CYS A 322 -12.42 7.31 0.47
CA CYS A 322 -11.50 7.69 -0.61
C CYS A 322 -10.44 6.60 -0.85
N LEU A 323 -10.40 6.06 -2.07
CA LEU A 323 -9.41 5.10 -2.53
C LEU A 323 -8.59 5.71 -3.67
N ILE A 324 -7.27 5.78 -3.49
CA ILE A 324 -6.35 6.25 -4.52
C ILE A 324 -5.43 5.09 -4.94
N LEU A 325 -5.34 4.82 -6.24
CA LEU A 325 -4.35 3.93 -6.82
C LEU A 325 -3.24 4.76 -7.47
N LEU A 326 -2.01 4.56 -7.02
CA LEU A 326 -0.80 5.13 -7.61
C LEU A 326 -0.05 4.01 -8.31
N GLU A 327 -0.10 3.97 -9.64
CA GLU A 327 0.71 3.02 -10.42
C GLU A 327 2.19 3.41 -10.39
N GLU A 328 3.07 2.42 -10.47
CA GLU A 328 4.50 2.66 -10.65
C GLU A 328 4.74 3.43 -11.96
N GLY A 329 5.44 4.55 -11.85
CA GLY A 329 5.58 5.55 -12.91
C GLY A 329 4.51 6.64 -12.95
N GLY A 330 3.53 6.65 -12.04
CA GLY A 330 2.83 7.88 -11.68
C GLY A 330 1.42 8.09 -12.23
N THR A 331 0.82 7.12 -12.91
CA THR A 331 -0.63 7.17 -13.19
C THR A 331 -1.40 7.17 -11.87
N VAL A 332 -2.38 8.07 -11.72
CA VAL A 332 -3.18 8.16 -10.49
C VAL A 332 -4.67 7.99 -10.83
N PHE A 333 -5.30 7.01 -10.18
CA PHE A 333 -6.75 6.88 -10.15
C PHE A 333 -7.27 7.27 -8.77
N SER A 334 -8.26 8.15 -8.72
CA SER A 334 -8.92 8.55 -7.47
C SER A 334 -10.39 8.17 -7.52
N PHE A 335 -10.84 7.43 -6.52
CA PHE A 335 -12.21 7.02 -6.32
C PHE A 335 -12.69 7.61 -4.99
N GLU A 336 -13.49 8.65 -5.06
CA GLU A 336 -14.00 9.35 -3.88
C GLU A 336 -15.52 9.32 -3.88
N GLY A 337 -16.07 8.80 -2.79
CA GLY A 337 -17.51 8.73 -2.60
C GLY A 337 -18.11 10.09 -2.27
N THR A 338 -19.29 10.38 -2.82
CA THR A 338 -20.03 11.61 -2.50
C THR A 338 -20.69 11.57 -1.11
N SER A 339 -20.82 10.38 -0.51
CA SER A 339 -21.41 10.19 0.80
C SER A 339 -20.39 10.37 1.92
N LYS A 340 -20.73 11.19 2.93
CA LYS A 340 -19.92 11.42 4.14
C LYS A 340 -19.99 10.31 5.20
N LYS A 341 -20.59 9.14 4.90
CA LYS A 341 -20.74 8.03 5.85
C LYS A 341 -19.40 7.42 6.32
N CYS A 342 -18.38 7.50 5.48
CA CYS A 342 -17.02 7.03 5.76
C CYS A 342 -16.03 8.14 5.38
N SER A 343 -15.19 8.55 6.32
CA SER A 343 -14.12 9.54 6.12
C SER A 343 -12.75 8.90 5.84
N LEU A 344 -12.69 7.55 5.83
CA LEU A 344 -11.43 6.84 5.63
C LEU A 344 -10.86 7.10 4.24
N LYS A 345 -9.54 7.22 4.21
CA LYS A 345 -8.75 7.39 3.00
C LYS A 345 -7.62 6.39 2.98
N THR A 346 -7.40 5.74 1.84
CA THR A 346 -6.25 4.87 1.61
C THR A 346 -5.61 5.13 0.25
N VAL A 347 -4.29 4.98 0.18
CA VAL A 347 -3.50 5.17 -1.03
C VAL A 347 -2.65 3.93 -1.26
N LEU A 348 -2.98 3.19 -2.32
CA LEU A 348 -2.27 1.99 -2.74
C LEU A 348 -1.21 2.39 -3.76
N LYS A 349 -0.03 1.78 -3.68
CA LYS A 349 0.99 1.82 -4.72
C LYS A 349 0.95 0.50 -5.48
N VAL A 350 0.57 0.52 -6.75
CA VAL A 350 0.51 -0.65 -7.62
C VAL A 350 1.85 -0.80 -8.34
N HIS A 351 2.55 -1.89 -8.05
CA HIS A 351 3.89 -2.18 -8.58
C HIS A 351 3.84 -3.12 -9.79
N ASN A 352 2.77 -3.91 -9.92
CA ASN A 352 2.65 -4.92 -10.96
C ASN A 352 1.24 -4.89 -11.59
N PRO A 353 1.10 -4.83 -12.93
CA PRO A 353 -0.20 -4.83 -13.60
C PRO A 353 -1.03 -6.10 -13.36
N GLN A 354 -0.39 -7.20 -12.92
CA GLN A 354 -1.09 -8.42 -12.46
C GLN A 354 -2.10 -8.15 -11.34
N PHE A 355 -1.92 -7.07 -10.56
CA PHE A 355 -2.91 -6.57 -9.61
C PHE A 355 -4.32 -6.51 -10.22
N TYR A 356 -4.45 -5.86 -11.38
CA TYR A 356 -5.74 -5.68 -12.03
C TYR A 356 -6.31 -7.00 -12.56
N TRP A 357 -5.45 -7.84 -13.13
CA TRP A 357 -5.85 -9.15 -13.65
C TRP A 357 -6.37 -10.07 -12.54
N LYS A 358 -5.68 -10.14 -11.41
CA LYS A 358 -6.06 -10.95 -10.25
C LYS A 358 -7.40 -10.48 -9.67
N ILE A 359 -7.56 -9.17 -9.45
CA ILE A 359 -8.83 -8.63 -8.93
C ILE A 359 -9.98 -8.88 -9.92
N MET A 360 -9.77 -8.67 -11.22
CA MET A 360 -10.81 -8.92 -12.22
C MET A 360 -11.25 -10.39 -12.25
N THR A 361 -10.32 -11.33 -12.13
CA THR A 361 -10.59 -12.77 -12.32
C THR A 361 -10.94 -13.51 -11.03
N GLN A 362 -10.50 -13.02 -9.88
CA GLN A 362 -10.62 -13.71 -8.57
C GLN A 362 -11.19 -12.80 -7.46
N ALA A 363 -11.64 -11.58 -7.78
CA ALA A 363 -12.26 -10.64 -6.86
C ALA A 363 -11.46 -10.43 -5.55
N ASP A 364 -12.04 -10.75 -4.41
CA ASP A 364 -11.47 -10.59 -3.06
C ASP A 364 -10.28 -11.53 -2.80
N LEU A 365 -10.35 -12.78 -3.26
CA LEU A 365 -9.20 -13.69 -3.26
C LEU A 365 -8.08 -13.16 -4.17
N GLY A 366 -8.43 -12.53 -5.28
CA GLY A 366 -7.48 -11.87 -6.18
C GLY A 366 -6.79 -10.67 -5.54
N LEU A 367 -7.51 -9.88 -4.74
CA LEU A 367 -6.95 -8.78 -3.96
C LEU A 367 -5.97 -9.30 -2.90
N ALA A 368 -6.33 -10.36 -2.17
CA ALA A 368 -5.45 -11.00 -1.20
C ALA A 368 -4.20 -11.58 -1.88
N ASP A 369 -4.35 -12.32 -2.97
CA ASP A 369 -3.22 -12.89 -3.71
C ASP A 369 -2.30 -11.79 -4.29
N ALA A 370 -2.86 -10.69 -4.78
CA ALA A 370 -2.07 -9.56 -5.24
C ALA A 370 -1.23 -8.93 -4.10
N TYR A 371 -1.79 -8.80 -2.90
CA TYR A 371 -1.06 -8.30 -1.73
C TYR A 371 0.04 -9.28 -1.30
N ILE A 372 -0.29 -10.57 -1.20
CA ILE A 372 0.65 -11.64 -0.81
C ILE A 372 1.82 -11.74 -1.79
N ASN A 373 1.60 -11.52 -3.08
CA ASN A 373 2.67 -11.53 -4.07
C ASN A 373 3.45 -10.21 -4.15
N GLY A 374 3.03 -9.17 -3.43
CA GLY A 374 3.67 -7.86 -3.45
C GLY A 374 3.37 -7.04 -4.71
N ASP A 375 2.27 -7.35 -5.40
CA ASP A 375 1.85 -6.62 -6.61
C ASP A 375 1.40 -5.19 -6.29
N PHE A 376 1.04 -4.93 -5.03
CA PHE A 376 0.79 -3.59 -4.51
C PHE A 376 1.18 -3.46 -3.03
N SER A 377 1.30 -2.22 -2.57
CA SER A 377 1.55 -1.86 -1.18
C SER A 377 0.78 -0.60 -0.81
N PHE A 378 0.98 -0.05 0.38
CA PHE A 378 0.31 1.17 0.84
C PHE A 378 1.30 2.29 1.14
N VAL A 379 0.86 3.54 0.92
CA VAL A 379 1.61 4.74 1.34
C VAL A 379 1.68 4.80 2.87
N ASN A 380 0.54 4.61 3.55
CA ASN A 380 0.48 4.40 4.99
C ASN A 380 0.57 2.90 5.26
N LYS A 381 1.70 2.45 5.80
CA LYS A 381 1.97 1.03 6.08
C LYS A 381 1.21 0.48 7.29
N ASP A 382 0.80 1.34 8.21
CA ASP A 382 0.22 0.91 9.48
C ASP A 382 -1.28 0.70 9.37
N GLU A 383 -1.97 1.56 8.60
CA GLU A 383 -3.44 1.54 8.51
C GLU A 383 -3.95 1.36 7.08
N GLY A 384 -3.08 1.41 6.06
CA GLY A 384 -3.51 1.44 4.66
C GLY A 384 -4.38 0.25 4.25
N LEU A 385 -3.98 -0.96 4.67
CA LEU A 385 -4.69 -2.21 4.38
C LEU A 385 -6.00 -2.31 5.16
N LEU A 386 -5.96 -2.06 6.47
CA LEU A 386 -7.15 -1.99 7.33
C LEU A 386 -8.19 -1.01 6.76
N ASN A 387 -7.76 0.21 6.40
CA ASN A 387 -8.64 1.23 5.84
C ASN A 387 -9.22 0.80 4.50
N LEU A 388 -8.45 0.13 3.63
CA LEU A 388 -8.98 -0.42 2.38
C LEU A 388 -10.10 -1.42 2.67
N LEU A 389 -9.86 -2.40 3.54
CA LEU A 389 -10.83 -3.44 3.86
C LEU A 389 -12.10 -2.85 4.48
N MET A 390 -11.98 -1.88 5.38
CA MET A 390 -13.12 -1.17 5.97
C MET A 390 -13.91 -0.36 4.93
N ILE A 391 -13.23 0.36 4.02
CA ILE A 391 -13.89 1.08 2.92
C ILE A 391 -14.68 0.10 2.05
N LEU A 392 -14.10 -1.05 1.71
CA LEU A 392 -14.77 -2.07 0.90
C LEU A 392 -16.00 -2.65 1.63
N ILE A 393 -15.89 -2.97 2.92
CA ILE A 393 -17.00 -3.47 3.74
C ILE A 393 -18.16 -2.45 3.80
N VAL A 394 -17.87 -1.19 4.11
CA VAL A 394 -18.91 -0.16 4.24
C VAL A 394 -19.64 0.07 2.89
N ASN A 395 -18.90 0.11 1.78
CA ASN A 395 -19.51 0.29 0.46
C ASN A 395 -20.39 -0.90 0.05
N ARG A 396 -20.04 -2.13 0.43
CA ARG A 396 -20.89 -3.30 0.23
C ARG A 396 -22.26 -3.11 0.88
N ASP A 397 -22.28 -2.67 2.12
CA ASP A 397 -23.50 -2.61 2.93
C ASP A 397 -24.38 -1.41 2.52
N VAL A 398 -23.76 -0.29 2.12
CA VAL A 398 -24.46 0.84 1.48
C VAL A 398 -25.12 0.43 0.17
N ASN A 399 -24.39 -0.27 -0.71
CA ASN A 399 -24.91 -0.69 -2.02
C ASN A 399 -26.03 -1.75 -1.89
N LYS A 400 -25.92 -2.70 -0.95
CA LYS A 400 -27.00 -3.66 -0.64
C LYS A 400 -28.29 -2.96 -0.20
N SER A 401 -28.18 -1.88 0.59
CA SER A 401 -29.33 -1.11 1.06
C SER A 401 -30.03 -0.32 -0.06
N ALA A 402 -29.29 0.11 -1.08
CA ALA A 402 -29.82 0.83 -2.24
C ALA A 402 -30.52 -0.11 -3.26
N SER A 403 -30.07 -1.37 -3.38
CA SER A 403 -30.66 -2.35 -4.30
C SER A 403 -31.57 -3.34 -3.57
N LYS A 404 -32.87 -3.04 -3.44
CA LYS A 404 -33.89 -3.99 -2.94
C LYS A 404 -34.06 -5.27 -3.79
N LEU A 405 -33.34 -5.43 -4.92
CA LEU A 405 -33.64 -6.42 -5.96
C LEU A 405 -32.59 -7.52 -6.19
N ASN A 406 -31.56 -7.71 -5.35
CA ASN A 406 -30.63 -8.85 -5.53
C ASN A 406 -30.16 -9.45 -4.20
N LYS A 407 -31.03 -10.25 -3.57
CA LYS A 407 -30.74 -11.00 -2.32
C LYS A 407 -29.84 -12.24 -2.48
N LYS A 408 -29.32 -12.54 -3.69
CA LYS A 408 -28.62 -13.82 -3.96
C LYS A 408 -27.18 -13.71 -4.48
N ARG A 409 -26.53 -12.55 -4.39
CA ARG A 409 -25.20 -12.35 -4.99
C ARG A 409 -24.25 -11.65 -4.04
N GLY A 410 -23.08 -12.25 -3.84
CA GLY A 410 -21.94 -11.56 -3.27
C GLY A 410 -21.59 -10.32 -4.07
N TRP A 411 -20.93 -9.38 -3.41
CA TRP A 411 -20.53 -8.06 -3.94
C TRP A 411 -19.80 -8.07 -5.29
N TRP A 412 -19.26 -9.23 -5.68
CA TRP A 412 -18.69 -9.50 -7.00
C TRP A 412 -19.14 -10.86 -7.49
N THR A 413 -20.17 -10.91 -8.35
CA THR A 413 -20.32 -12.04 -9.28
C THR A 413 -20.06 -11.50 -10.68
N PRO A 414 -18.85 -11.69 -11.25
CA PRO A 414 -18.56 -11.25 -12.60
C PRO A 414 -19.51 -11.92 -13.59
N LEU A 415 -20.07 -11.13 -14.50
CA LEU A 415 -21.08 -11.57 -15.48
C LEU A 415 -20.50 -12.38 -16.65
N LEU A 416 -19.23 -12.81 -16.62
CA LEU A 416 -18.57 -13.47 -17.77
C LEU A 416 -17.63 -14.63 -17.36
N PHE A 417 -18.06 -15.86 -17.69
CA PHE A 417 -17.37 -17.08 -18.16
C PHE A 417 -15.99 -17.55 -17.65
N THR A 418 -15.20 -16.81 -16.88
CA THR A 418 -13.90 -17.31 -16.32
C THR A 418 -13.98 -17.71 -14.85
N ALA A 419 -15.05 -17.29 -14.16
CA ALA A 419 -15.34 -17.71 -12.78
C ALA A 419 -15.60 -19.23 -12.66
N GLY A 420 -15.92 -19.95 -13.74
CA GLY A 420 -16.24 -21.37 -13.68
C GLY A 420 -15.09 -22.26 -13.17
N ILE A 421 -13.85 -22.01 -13.60
CA ILE A 421 -12.69 -22.86 -13.24
C ILE A 421 -12.09 -22.46 -11.89
N ALA A 422 -11.95 -21.17 -11.62
CA ALA A 422 -11.46 -20.68 -10.33
C ALA A 422 -12.46 -20.98 -9.20
N SER A 423 -13.75 -20.71 -9.41
CA SER A 423 -14.81 -21.03 -8.45
C SER A 423 -14.97 -22.55 -8.28
N ALA A 424 -14.87 -23.36 -9.34
CA ALA A 424 -14.89 -24.82 -9.19
C ALA A 424 -13.67 -25.35 -8.43
N LYS A 425 -12.47 -24.79 -8.65
CA LYS A 425 -11.27 -25.15 -7.88
C LYS A 425 -11.46 -24.87 -6.39
N PHE A 426 -11.90 -23.67 -6.03
CA PHE A 426 -12.13 -23.30 -4.63
C PHE A 426 -13.30 -24.07 -4.02
N PHE A 427 -14.36 -24.35 -4.79
CA PHE A 427 -15.48 -25.17 -4.36
C PHE A 427 -15.07 -26.63 -4.09
N ILE A 428 -14.32 -27.27 -4.99
CA ILE A 428 -13.80 -28.63 -4.80
C ILE A 428 -12.85 -28.68 -3.60
N GLN A 429 -11.96 -27.69 -3.47
CA GLN A 429 -11.07 -27.58 -2.31
C GLN A 429 -11.86 -27.41 -1.01
N HIS A 430 -12.90 -26.58 -1.00
CA HIS A 430 -13.79 -26.38 0.14
C HIS A 430 -14.48 -27.69 0.57
N VAL A 431 -15.09 -28.43 -0.37
CA VAL A 431 -15.74 -29.72 -0.08
C VAL A 431 -14.73 -30.76 0.44
N SER A 432 -13.51 -30.80 -0.11
CA SER A 432 -12.47 -31.73 0.34
C SER A 432 -11.94 -31.46 1.77
N ARG A 433 -12.27 -30.31 2.35
CA ARG A 433 -11.79 -29.85 3.67
C ARG A 433 -12.84 -29.99 4.78
N GLN A 434 -13.95 -30.70 4.57
CA GLN A 434 -14.97 -30.93 5.61
C GLN A 434 -14.42 -31.64 6.87
N ASN A 435 -14.89 -31.26 8.07
CA ASN A 435 -14.34 -31.69 9.37
C ASN A 435 -14.86 -33.06 9.88
N THR A 436 -14.77 -34.09 9.02
CA THR A 436 -14.84 -35.49 9.49
C THR A 436 -13.74 -35.76 10.53
N LEU A 437 -13.86 -36.81 11.36
CA LEU A 437 -12.90 -37.15 12.43
C LEU A 437 -11.42 -37.08 11.98
N THR A 438 -11.07 -37.76 10.88
CA THR A 438 -9.70 -37.78 10.36
C THR A 438 -9.28 -36.45 9.71
N GLN A 439 -10.22 -35.73 9.10
CA GLN A 439 -9.91 -34.49 8.40
C GLN A 439 -9.83 -33.28 9.34
N ALA A 440 -10.60 -33.26 10.44
CA ALA A 440 -10.55 -32.24 11.47
C ALA A 440 -9.13 -32.14 12.05
N ARG A 441 -8.52 -33.27 12.42
CA ARG A 441 -7.12 -33.30 12.89
C ARG A 441 -6.14 -32.75 11.85
N ARG A 442 -6.29 -33.11 10.57
CA ARG A 442 -5.44 -32.58 9.48
C ARG A 442 -5.59 -31.07 9.28
N ASN A 443 -6.81 -30.56 9.40
CA ASN A 443 -7.10 -29.14 9.26
C ASN A 443 -6.50 -28.33 10.42
N ILE A 444 -6.66 -28.81 11.66
CA ILE A 444 -6.07 -28.19 12.86
C ILE A 444 -4.54 -28.22 12.80
N SER A 445 -3.94 -29.38 12.53
CA SER A 445 -2.49 -29.55 12.46
C SER A 445 -1.83 -28.59 11.46
N ARG A 446 -2.44 -28.35 10.29
CA ARG A 446 -1.91 -27.42 9.27
C ARG A 446 -1.72 -25.98 9.75
N HIS A 447 -2.51 -25.52 10.74
CA HIS A 447 -2.40 -24.17 11.27
C HIS A 447 -1.65 -24.14 12.59
N TYR A 448 -2.00 -25.01 13.53
CA TYR A 448 -1.49 -24.96 14.90
C TYR A 448 -0.13 -25.65 15.08
N ASP A 449 0.24 -26.57 14.18
CA ASP A 449 1.56 -27.22 14.20
C ASP A 449 2.58 -26.49 13.31
N LEU A 450 2.32 -25.22 12.93
CA LEU A 450 3.27 -24.40 12.17
C LEU A 450 4.59 -24.22 12.92
N SER A 451 4.52 -23.71 14.16
CA SER A 451 5.63 -23.60 15.11
C SER A 451 5.19 -22.87 16.38
N ASN A 452 5.42 -23.47 17.55
CA ASN A 452 5.22 -22.79 18.83
C ASN A 452 6.09 -21.52 18.96
N GLU A 453 7.30 -21.54 18.39
CA GLU A 453 8.20 -20.37 18.40
C GLU A 453 7.62 -19.22 17.57
N LEU A 454 6.94 -19.52 16.46
CA LEU A 454 6.25 -18.50 15.66
C LEU A 454 5.13 -17.84 16.46
N PHE A 455 4.24 -18.63 17.07
CA PHE A 455 3.12 -18.11 17.85
C PHE A 455 3.61 -17.24 19.02
N ALA A 456 4.67 -17.67 19.71
CA ALA A 456 5.29 -16.91 20.80
C ALA A 456 5.87 -15.54 20.38
N LEU A 457 6.10 -15.29 19.08
CA LEU A 457 6.61 -14.00 18.61
C LEU A 457 5.55 -12.91 18.54
N PHE A 458 4.26 -13.27 18.46
CA PHE A 458 3.18 -12.29 18.33
C PHE A 458 2.08 -12.38 19.39
N LEU A 459 1.89 -13.57 19.99
CA LEU A 459 1.05 -13.74 21.18
C LEU A 459 1.75 -13.14 22.41
N ASP A 460 0.99 -12.92 23.47
CA ASP A 460 1.55 -12.63 24.78
C ASP A 460 2.12 -13.90 25.45
N GLU A 461 2.71 -13.73 26.63
CA GLU A 461 3.37 -14.79 27.40
C GLU A 461 2.45 -15.96 27.76
N THR A 462 1.13 -15.75 27.78
CA THR A 462 0.13 -16.80 28.04
C THR A 462 -0.10 -17.73 26.85
N MET A 463 0.47 -17.44 25.67
CA MET A 463 0.21 -18.18 24.43
C MET A 463 -1.30 -18.29 24.10
N THR A 464 -2.08 -17.27 24.45
CA THR A 464 -3.54 -17.30 24.24
C THR A 464 -3.90 -16.78 22.85
N TYR A 465 -4.22 -17.70 21.94
CA TYR A 465 -4.67 -17.36 20.57
C TYR A 465 -6.20 -17.29 20.47
N SER A 466 -6.78 -16.35 21.22
CA SER A 466 -8.21 -16.04 21.21
C SER A 466 -8.43 -14.57 21.57
N CYS A 467 -9.65 -14.06 21.49
CA CYS A 467 -10.00 -12.70 21.92
C CYS A 467 -9.60 -12.43 23.39
N GLY A 468 -8.94 -11.31 23.65
CA GLY A 468 -8.78 -10.75 25.00
C GLY A 468 -9.97 -9.88 25.41
N VAL A 469 -10.03 -9.44 26.67
CA VAL A 469 -11.05 -8.48 27.15
C VAL A 469 -10.35 -7.26 27.74
N PHE A 470 -10.44 -6.12 27.08
CA PHE A 470 -9.74 -4.88 27.42
C PHE A 470 -10.61 -3.92 28.23
N LYS A 471 -10.02 -3.26 29.23
CA LYS A 471 -10.66 -2.14 29.96
C LYS A 471 -10.43 -0.79 29.27
N THR A 472 -9.28 -0.64 28.63
CA THR A 472 -8.87 0.57 27.89
C THR A 472 -8.11 0.18 26.63
N GLU A 473 -8.02 1.09 25.64
CA GLU A 473 -7.40 0.79 24.35
C GLU A 473 -5.90 0.46 24.47
N ASP A 474 -5.18 1.12 25.40
CA ASP A 474 -3.73 0.99 25.57
C ASP A 474 -3.32 -0.04 26.62
N GLU A 475 -4.26 -0.83 27.13
CA GLU A 475 -3.96 -1.87 28.11
C GLU A 475 -3.12 -2.99 27.49
N ASP A 476 -2.25 -3.60 28.32
CA ASP A 476 -1.38 -4.69 27.90
C ASP A 476 -2.18 -5.93 27.47
N LEU A 477 -1.69 -6.61 26.43
CA LEU A 477 -2.37 -7.78 25.87
C LEU A 477 -2.48 -8.92 26.89
N LYS A 478 -1.46 -9.14 27.72
CA LYS A 478 -1.47 -10.19 28.75
C LYS A 478 -2.57 -9.92 29.78
N ASP A 479 -2.68 -8.68 30.25
CA ASP A 479 -3.71 -8.31 31.22
C ASP A 479 -5.12 -8.51 30.65
N ALA A 480 -5.32 -8.19 29.37
CA ALA A 480 -6.58 -8.44 28.67
C ALA A 480 -6.88 -9.95 28.52
N GLN A 481 -5.87 -10.78 28.25
CA GLN A 481 -6.05 -12.23 28.16
C GLN A 481 -6.34 -12.87 29.52
N MET A 482 -5.60 -12.48 30.55
CA MET A 482 -5.80 -12.95 31.92
C MET A 482 -7.18 -12.56 32.46
N ARG A 483 -7.69 -11.39 32.07
CA ARG A 483 -9.06 -10.99 32.37
C ARG A 483 -10.08 -11.88 31.68
N LYS A 484 -9.91 -12.13 30.38
CA LYS A 484 -10.79 -13.06 29.64
C LYS A 484 -10.80 -14.44 30.27
N ILE A 485 -9.63 -14.97 30.65
CA ILE A 485 -9.50 -16.26 31.35
C ILE A 485 -10.26 -16.24 32.69
N SER A 486 -10.10 -15.16 33.48
CA SER A 486 -10.81 -14.98 34.74
C SER A 486 -12.34 -15.00 34.54
N LEU A 487 -12.84 -14.26 33.55
CA LEU A 487 -14.26 -14.24 33.21
C LEU A 487 -14.80 -15.61 32.82
N LEU A 488 -14.05 -16.41 32.05
CA LEU A 488 -14.47 -17.77 31.70
C LEU A 488 -14.57 -18.68 32.95
N ILE A 489 -13.59 -18.61 33.85
CA ILE A 489 -13.56 -19.38 35.11
C ILE A 489 -14.75 -18.98 36.01
N GLU A 490 -15.00 -17.68 36.13
CA GLU A 490 -16.07 -17.15 36.97
C GLU A 490 -17.46 -17.45 36.39
N LYS A 491 -17.66 -17.30 35.07
CA LYS A 491 -18.90 -17.70 34.36
C LYS A 491 -19.19 -19.19 34.50
N ALA A 492 -18.15 -20.02 34.49
CA ALA A 492 -18.28 -21.44 34.74
C ALA A 492 -18.55 -21.77 36.22
N GLY A 493 -18.37 -20.83 37.16
CA GLY A 493 -18.61 -21.09 38.58
C GLY A 493 -17.80 -22.29 39.09
N ILE A 494 -16.50 -22.33 38.75
CA ILE A 494 -15.60 -23.43 39.12
C ILE A 494 -15.35 -23.43 40.64
N SER A 495 -15.34 -24.62 41.24
CA SER A 495 -15.07 -24.84 42.66
C SER A 495 -14.07 -25.99 42.82
N LYS A 496 -13.49 -26.14 44.01
CA LYS A 496 -12.47 -27.17 44.30
C LYS A 496 -12.94 -28.60 44.08
N ASP A 497 -14.24 -28.84 44.22
CA ASP A 497 -14.84 -30.19 44.18
C ASP A 497 -15.30 -30.55 42.76
N HIS A 498 -15.21 -29.62 41.81
CA HIS A 498 -15.61 -29.85 40.42
C HIS A 498 -14.52 -30.53 39.60
N GLU A 499 -14.98 -31.30 38.61
CA GLU A 499 -14.16 -31.78 37.49
C GLU A 499 -14.52 -31.05 36.19
N ILE A 500 -13.51 -30.48 35.54
CA ILE A 500 -13.68 -29.58 34.39
C ILE A 500 -13.20 -30.26 33.12
N LEU A 501 -13.96 -30.10 32.03
CA LEU A 501 -13.54 -30.43 30.68
C LEU A 501 -13.32 -29.16 29.87
N GLU A 502 -12.14 -29.01 29.27
CA GLU A 502 -11.87 -27.98 28.26
C GLU A 502 -11.76 -28.61 26.88
N ILE A 503 -12.68 -28.24 25.98
CA ILE A 503 -12.67 -28.70 24.59
C ILE A 503 -11.90 -27.67 23.74
N GLY A 504 -10.70 -28.05 23.30
CA GLY A 504 -9.79 -27.13 22.61
C GLY A 504 -8.90 -26.36 23.58
N CYS A 505 -8.12 -27.06 24.40
CA CYS A 505 -7.35 -26.48 25.51
C CYS A 505 -6.14 -25.60 25.13
N GLY A 506 -5.84 -25.48 23.84
CA GLY A 506 -4.73 -24.66 23.34
C GLY A 506 -3.40 -25.02 24.03
N TRP A 507 -2.69 -24.00 24.50
CA TRP A 507 -1.40 -24.15 25.20
C TRP A 507 -1.54 -24.34 26.74
N GLY A 508 -2.76 -24.56 27.25
CA GLY A 508 -3.01 -25.01 28.63
C GLY A 508 -3.13 -23.91 29.70
N THR A 509 -3.04 -22.63 29.34
CA THR A 509 -3.08 -21.54 30.33
C THR A 509 -4.40 -21.48 31.11
N LEU A 510 -5.56 -21.71 30.47
CA LEU A 510 -6.84 -21.72 31.16
C LEU A 510 -6.91 -22.83 32.23
N ALA A 511 -6.40 -24.02 31.92
CA ALA A 511 -6.32 -25.14 32.87
C ALA A 511 -5.47 -24.80 34.10
N ILE A 512 -4.27 -24.24 33.87
CA ILE A 512 -3.35 -23.84 34.94
C ILE A 512 -4.02 -22.81 35.86
N GLU A 513 -4.59 -21.75 35.28
CA GLU A 513 -5.26 -20.69 36.04
C GLU A 513 -6.48 -21.20 36.82
N ALA A 514 -7.30 -22.06 36.22
CA ALA A 514 -8.46 -22.63 36.89
C ALA A 514 -8.07 -23.47 38.11
N VAL A 515 -7.05 -24.34 37.97
CA VAL A 515 -6.59 -25.21 39.05
C VAL A 515 -5.85 -24.42 40.13
N GLN A 516 -5.00 -23.44 39.78
CA GLN A 516 -4.31 -22.62 40.78
C GLN A 516 -5.29 -21.82 41.65
N ARG A 517 -6.38 -21.32 41.06
CA ARG A 517 -7.37 -20.51 41.78
C ARG A 517 -8.32 -21.33 42.64
N THR A 518 -8.66 -22.54 42.20
CA THR A 518 -9.77 -23.30 42.80
C THR A 518 -9.38 -24.65 43.37
N GLY A 519 -8.29 -25.26 42.91
CA GLY A 519 -7.89 -26.62 43.27
C GLY A 519 -8.73 -27.73 42.62
N CYS A 520 -9.56 -27.40 41.61
CA CYS A 520 -10.39 -28.36 40.88
C CYS A 520 -9.56 -29.44 40.15
N LYS A 521 -10.24 -30.46 39.63
CA LYS A 521 -9.65 -31.39 38.66
C LYS A 521 -9.94 -30.89 37.25
N TYR A 522 -8.97 -31.01 36.35
CA TYR A 522 -9.07 -30.43 35.01
C TYR A 522 -8.61 -31.41 33.94
N THR A 523 -9.43 -31.58 32.91
CA THR A 523 -9.13 -32.37 31.72
C THR A 523 -9.23 -31.46 30.50
N GLY A 524 -8.13 -31.24 29.80
CA GLY A 524 -8.12 -30.51 28.53
C GLY A 524 -7.91 -31.45 27.34
N ILE A 525 -8.61 -31.20 26.24
CA ILE A 525 -8.41 -31.96 25.00
C ILE A 525 -8.00 -31.04 23.84
N THR A 526 -7.12 -31.53 22.98
CA THR A 526 -6.69 -30.84 21.75
C THR A 526 -6.48 -31.85 20.61
N LEU A 527 -6.43 -31.35 19.38
CA LEU A 527 -6.06 -32.11 18.19
C LEU A 527 -4.65 -31.79 17.68
N SER A 528 -3.94 -30.85 18.31
CA SER A 528 -2.56 -30.45 17.97
C SER A 528 -1.56 -31.11 18.91
N GLU A 529 -0.57 -31.79 18.33
CA GLU A 529 0.52 -32.41 19.08
C GLU A 529 1.45 -31.36 19.69
N GLU A 530 1.70 -30.25 18.97
CA GLU A 530 2.56 -29.16 19.44
C GLU A 530 1.93 -28.38 20.59
N GLN A 531 0.61 -28.18 20.56
CA GLN A 531 -0.13 -27.60 21.69
C GLN A 531 -0.09 -28.51 22.92
N LEU A 532 -0.37 -29.80 22.74
CA LEU A 532 -0.34 -30.77 23.84
C LEU A 532 1.02 -30.79 24.53
N LYS A 533 2.10 -30.92 23.74
CA LYS A 533 3.47 -30.95 24.25
C LYS A 533 3.82 -29.69 25.04
N HIS A 534 3.41 -28.52 24.57
CA HIS A 534 3.64 -27.26 25.28
C HIS A 534 2.82 -27.18 26.58
N ALA A 535 1.54 -27.57 26.53
CA ALA A 535 0.64 -27.52 27.66
C ALA A 535 1.11 -28.46 28.80
N GLU A 536 1.54 -29.69 28.47
CA GLU A 536 2.10 -30.64 29.43
C GLU A 536 3.39 -30.11 30.09
N MET A 537 4.27 -29.49 29.30
CA MET A 537 5.48 -28.85 29.80
C MET A 537 5.14 -27.72 30.78
N LYS A 538 4.18 -26.84 30.44
CA LYS A 538 3.74 -25.75 31.32
C LYS A 538 3.09 -26.23 32.61
N VAL A 539 2.28 -27.29 32.55
CA VAL A 539 1.67 -27.89 33.75
C VAL A 539 2.72 -28.53 34.65
N LYS A 540 3.75 -29.15 34.06
CA LYS A 540 4.90 -29.68 34.81
C LYS A 540 5.70 -28.57 35.49
N GLU A 541 5.99 -27.47 34.77
CA GLU A 541 6.66 -26.29 35.34
C GLU A 541 5.86 -25.69 36.51
N ALA A 542 4.53 -25.70 36.43
CA ALA A 542 3.64 -25.23 37.49
C ALA A 542 3.43 -26.23 38.65
N GLY A 543 3.89 -27.48 38.52
CA GLY A 543 3.71 -28.52 39.54
C GLY A 543 2.28 -29.02 39.71
N LEU A 544 1.45 -28.98 38.65
CA LEU A 544 0.01 -29.28 38.71
C LEU A 544 -0.40 -30.60 38.05
N GLN A 545 0.57 -31.49 37.81
CA GLN A 545 0.35 -32.74 37.07
C GLN A 545 -0.64 -33.71 37.75
N ASP A 546 -0.81 -33.60 39.07
CA ASP A 546 -1.76 -34.44 39.83
C ASP A 546 -3.22 -33.99 39.67
N ARG A 547 -3.45 -32.82 39.08
CA ARG A 547 -4.77 -32.18 38.96
C ARG A 547 -5.18 -31.89 37.53
N ILE A 548 -4.21 -31.75 36.62
CA ILE A 548 -4.44 -31.43 35.21
C ILE A 548 -4.00 -32.61 34.34
N ALA A 549 -4.93 -33.13 33.53
CA ALA A 549 -4.66 -34.10 32.48
C ALA A 549 -4.94 -33.49 31.10
N PHE A 550 -4.04 -33.69 30.14
CA PHE A 550 -4.27 -33.32 28.75
C PHE A 550 -4.29 -34.54 27.84
N HIS A 551 -5.14 -34.51 26.83
CA HIS A 551 -5.28 -35.60 25.87
C HIS A 551 -5.32 -35.11 24.43
N LEU A 552 -4.59 -35.81 23.55
CA LEU A 552 -4.75 -35.69 22.10
C LEU A 552 -6.00 -36.47 21.69
N CYS A 553 -7.16 -35.83 21.74
CA CYS A 553 -8.45 -36.49 21.62
C CYS A 553 -9.48 -35.59 20.92
N ASP A 554 -10.26 -36.18 20.02
CA ASP A 554 -11.44 -35.51 19.46
C ASP A 554 -12.59 -35.58 20.47
N TYR A 555 -13.33 -34.50 20.67
CA TYR A 555 -14.44 -34.44 21.63
C TYR A 555 -15.51 -35.51 21.37
N ARG A 556 -15.68 -35.95 20.12
CA ARG A 556 -16.62 -37.01 19.71
C ARG A 556 -16.23 -38.39 20.25
N GLN A 557 -15.00 -38.55 20.71
CA GLN A 557 -14.45 -39.81 21.23
C GLN A 557 -14.42 -39.87 22.76
N LEU A 558 -14.94 -38.84 23.45
CA LEU A 558 -14.97 -38.82 24.91
C LEU A 558 -15.88 -39.95 25.47
N PRO A 559 -15.43 -40.68 26.51
CA PRO A 559 -16.24 -41.72 27.13
C PRO A 559 -17.50 -41.14 27.77
N LYS A 560 -18.68 -41.57 27.32
CA LYS A 560 -19.99 -41.12 27.84
C LYS A 560 -20.28 -41.55 29.29
N THR A 561 -19.49 -42.48 29.81
CA THR A 561 -19.59 -42.96 31.20
C THR A 561 -19.02 -41.98 32.20
N HIS A 562 -18.15 -41.07 31.77
CA HIS A 562 -17.55 -40.05 32.63
C HIS A 562 -18.31 -38.73 32.52
N LYS A 563 -18.49 -38.04 33.65
CA LYS A 563 -19.26 -36.79 33.72
C LYS A 563 -18.40 -35.66 34.29
N TYR A 564 -18.53 -34.50 33.69
CA TYR A 564 -17.84 -33.27 34.09
C TYR A 564 -18.83 -32.28 34.67
N ASP A 565 -18.45 -31.64 35.77
CA ASP A 565 -19.26 -30.62 36.41
C ASP A 565 -19.31 -29.35 35.57
N ARG A 566 -18.23 -29.01 34.85
CA ARG A 566 -18.16 -27.84 33.98
C ARG A 566 -17.51 -28.19 32.67
N ILE A 567 -18.03 -27.62 31.59
CA ILE A 567 -17.41 -27.68 30.27
C ILE A 567 -17.09 -26.26 29.83
N ILE A 568 -15.86 -26.02 29.36
CA ILE A 568 -15.46 -24.77 28.71
C ILE A 568 -14.98 -25.09 27.30
N SER A 569 -15.40 -24.29 26.32
CA SER A 569 -14.91 -24.37 24.94
C SER A 569 -14.67 -22.96 24.44
N CYS A 570 -13.41 -22.59 24.21
CA CYS A 570 -13.01 -21.24 23.80
C CYS A 570 -12.53 -21.22 22.35
N GLU A 571 -13.31 -20.61 21.45
CA GLU A 571 -12.98 -20.41 20.03
C GLU A 571 -12.57 -21.69 19.28
N MET A 572 -13.22 -22.80 19.65
CA MET A 572 -13.01 -24.13 19.06
C MET A 572 -14.12 -24.49 18.05
N ILE A 573 -15.36 -24.02 18.26
CA ILE A 573 -16.53 -24.43 17.48
C ILE A 573 -16.46 -23.99 16.01
N GLU A 574 -15.65 -22.98 15.72
CA GLU A 574 -15.30 -22.50 14.38
C GLU A 574 -14.62 -23.59 13.54
N ALA A 575 -13.97 -24.58 14.19
CA ALA A 575 -13.36 -25.73 13.54
C ALA A 575 -14.26 -26.97 13.47
N VAL A 576 -15.48 -26.91 14.01
CA VAL A 576 -16.43 -28.05 13.98
C VAL A 576 -17.08 -28.18 12.60
N GLY A 577 -17.41 -27.06 11.95
CA GLY A 577 -18.15 -27.07 10.69
C GLY A 577 -19.68 -27.10 10.88
N HIS A 578 -20.41 -26.55 9.92
CA HIS A 578 -21.87 -26.35 10.00
C HIS A 578 -22.65 -27.65 10.29
N GLU A 579 -22.25 -28.74 9.65
CA GLU A 579 -22.90 -30.03 9.66
C GLU A 579 -22.78 -30.76 11.02
N TYR A 580 -21.77 -30.40 11.83
CA TYR A 580 -21.42 -31.13 13.05
C TYR A 580 -21.73 -30.36 14.34
N MET A 581 -22.33 -29.16 14.25
CA MET A 581 -22.66 -28.35 15.43
C MET A 581 -23.71 -29.02 16.34
N GLU A 582 -24.66 -29.76 15.77
CA GLU A 582 -25.63 -30.57 16.52
C GLU A 582 -24.93 -31.70 17.29
N GLU A 583 -24.04 -32.43 16.63
CA GLU A 583 -23.23 -33.48 17.26
C GLU A 583 -22.35 -32.92 18.39
N PHE A 584 -21.78 -31.71 18.23
CA PHE A 584 -21.04 -31.02 19.28
C PHE A 584 -21.89 -30.83 20.55
N PHE A 585 -23.09 -30.25 20.42
CA PHE A 585 -23.98 -30.08 21.58
C PHE A 585 -24.46 -31.41 22.16
N GLY A 586 -24.71 -32.42 21.33
CA GLY A 586 -25.05 -33.77 21.79
C GLY A 586 -23.91 -34.42 22.59
N CYS A 587 -22.66 -34.21 22.19
CA CYS A 587 -21.49 -34.69 22.93
C CYS A 587 -21.39 -33.97 24.28
N CYS A 588 -21.48 -32.64 24.30
CA CYS A 588 -21.47 -31.84 25.53
C CYS A 588 -22.59 -32.28 26.51
N GLU A 589 -23.82 -32.43 26.04
CA GLU A 589 -24.95 -32.94 26.84
C GLU A 589 -24.64 -34.31 27.44
N SER A 590 -24.01 -35.20 26.64
CA SER A 590 -23.72 -36.57 27.06
C SER A 590 -22.63 -36.69 28.11
N VAL A 591 -21.75 -35.70 28.27
CA VAL A 591 -20.65 -35.73 29.26
C VAL A 591 -20.81 -34.70 30.37
N LEU A 592 -21.83 -33.84 30.31
CA LEU A 592 -22.12 -32.86 31.37
C LEU A 592 -22.88 -33.50 32.53
N ALA A 593 -22.39 -33.34 33.76
CA ALA A 593 -23.06 -33.75 35.00
C ALA A 593 -24.40 -33.03 35.17
N GLU A 594 -25.33 -33.58 35.98
CA GLU A 594 -26.73 -33.13 36.06
C GLU A 594 -26.87 -31.62 36.32
N ASN A 595 -26.12 -31.10 37.31
CA ASN A 595 -26.08 -29.68 37.69
C ASN A 595 -24.96 -28.89 36.98
N GLY A 596 -24.44 -29.41 35.87
CA GLY A 596 -23.29 -28.82 35.19
C GLY A 596 -23.62 -27.56 34.39
N LEU A 597 -22.57 -26.79 34.10
CA LEU A 597 -22.61 -25.61 33.22
C LEU A 597 -21.69 -25.81 32.01
N LEU A 598 -22.12 -25.33 30.85
CA LEU A 598 -21.31 -25.22 29.65
C LEU A 598 -21.06 -23.73 29.35
N VAL A 599 -19.79 -23.32 29.24
CA VAL A 599 -19.39 -21.99 28.78
C VAL A 599 -18.76 -22.10 27.40
N LEU A 600 -19.36 -21.45 26.42
CA LEU A 600 -18.90 -21.44 25.03
C LEU A 600 -18.51 -20.02 24.61
N GLN A 601 -17.25 -19.82 24.22
CA GLN A 601 -16.80 -18.62 23.53
C GLN A 601 -16.62 -18.92 22.04
N PHE A 602 -17.11 -18.07 21.14
CA PHE A 602 -16.98 -18.28 19.70
C PHE A 602 -17.06 -16.98 18.89
N ILE A 603 -16.26 -16.91 17.84
CA ILE A 603 -16.39 -15.92 16.77
C ILE A 603 -17.67 -16.20 15.98
N SER A 604 -18.39 -15.15 15.65
CA SER A 604 -19.66 -15.23 14.95
C SER A 604 -19.71 -14.33 13.74
N ILE A 605 -20.59 -14.70 12.80
CA ILE A 605 -21.01 -13.86 11.70
C ILE A 605 -22.49 -13.49 11.86
N PRO A 606 -22.93 -12.27 11.48
CA PRO A 606 -24.34 -11.90 11.49
C PRO A 606 -25.22 -12.88 10.70
N GLU A 607 -26.42 -13.16 11.22
CA GLU A 607 -27.36 -14.15 10.66
C GLU A 607 -27.61 -13.94 9.16
N GLU A 608 -27.87 -12.70 8.76
CA GLU A 608 -28.17 -12.35 7.36
C GLU A 608 -27.04 -12.70 6.37
N ARG A 609 -25.83 -12.96 6.88
CA ARG A 609 -24.63 -13.30 6.08
C ARG A 609 -24.24 -14.77 6.22
N TYR A 610 -24.81 -15.50 7.17
CA TYR A 610 -24.36 -16.84 7.53
C TYR A 610 -24.47 -17.83 6.37
N ASP A 611 -25.62 -17.88 5.70
CA ASP A 611 -25.84 -18.80 4.57
C ASP A 611 -24.91 -18.55 3.38
N GLU A 612 -24.69 -17.27 3.04
CA GLU A 612 -23.77 -16.88 1.96
C GLU A 612 -22.31 -17.22 2.34
N TYR A 613 -21.93 -16.93 3.58
CA TYR A 613 -20.58 -17.19 4.09
C TYR A 613 -20.26 -18.69 4.14
N ARG A 614 -21.18 -19.53 4.64
CA ARG A 614 -20.89 -20.96 4.77
C ARG A 614 -20.74 -21.66 3.42
N GLN A 615 -21.41 -21.16 2.37
CA GLN A 615 -21.38 -21.73 1.02
C GLN A 615 -20.25 -21.19 0.14
N SER A 616 -19.56 -20.11 0.56
CA SER A 616 -18.48 -19.48 -0.19
C SER A 616 -17.10 -19.85 0.37
N SER A 617 -16.06 -19.76 -0.47
CA SER A 617 -14.68 -19.79 -0.01
C SER A 617 -14.12 -18.36 0.02
N ASP A 618 -13.47 -18.01 1.12
CA ASP A 618 -12.89 -16.69 1.35
C ASP A 618 -11.40 -16.80 1.69
N PHE A 619 -10.75 -15.66 1.89
CA PHE A 619 -9.34 -15.60 2.24
C PHE A 619 -9.00 -16.46 3.46
N ILE A 620 -9.86 -16.44 4.49
CA ILE A 620 -9.63 -17.19 5.73
C ILE A 620 -9.62 -18.70 5.47
N LYS A 621 -10.63 -19.23 4.77
CA LYS A 621 -10.73 -20.67 4.47
C LYS A 621 -9.63 -21.17 3.53
N GLU A 622 -9.11 -20.30 2.66
CA GLU A 622 -8.07 -20.67 1.70
C GLU A 622 -6.65 -20.58 2.25
N TYR A 623 -6.35 -19.56 3.07
CA TYR A 623 -4.98 -19.26 3.47
C TYR A 623 -4.68 -19.51 4.96
N ILE A 624 -5.68 -19.42 5.85
CA ILE A 624 -5.46 -19.39 7.30
C ILE A 624 -6.06 -20.61 8.00
N PHE A 625 -7.38 -20.80 7.88
CA PHE A 625 -8.15 -21.84 8.57
C PHE A 625 -8.92 -22.73 7.58
N PRO A 626 -8.24 -23.68 6.92
CA PRO A 626 -8.90 -24.67 6.06
C PRO A 626 -10.00 -25.43 6.82
N GLY A 627 -11.22 -25.45 6.27
CA GLY A 627 -12.37 -26.13 6.91
C GLY A 627 -13.05 -25.32 8.01
N GLY A 628 -12.58 -24.10 8.31
CA GLY A 628 -13.23 -23.20 9.27
C GLY A 628 -14.63 -22.77 8.83
N CYS A 629 -15.55 -22.69 9.78
CA CYS A 629 -16.92 -22.22 9.58
C CYS A 629 -17.36 -21.42 10.80
N LEU A 630 -17.35 -20.09 10.68
CA LEU A 630 -17.94 -19.19 11.69
C LEU A 630 -19.46 -19.41 11.79
N PRO A 631 -20.02 -19.75 12.96
CA PRO A 631 -21.45 -19.84 13.17
C PRO A 631 -22.11 -18.46 13.27
N SER A 632 -23.44 -18.41 13.15
CA SER A 632 -24.25 -17.33 13.69
C SER A 632 -24.75 -17.68 15.10
N LEU A 633 -25.16 -16.67 15.88
CA LEU A 633 -25.78 -16.91 17.19
C LEU A 633 -27.05 -17.78 17.07
N THR A 634 -27.86 -17.56 16.03
CA THR A 634 -29.04 -18.39 15.73
C THR A 634 -28.66 -19.84 15.44
N ARG A 635 -27.59 -20.08 14.67
CA ARG A 635 -27.13 -21.43 14.38
C ARG A 635 -26.68 -22.15 15.65
N ILE A 636 -25.95 -21.47 16.53
CA ILE A 636 -25.54 -22.02 17.82
C ILE A 636 -26.74 -22.41 18.67
N THR A 637 -27.70 -21.50 18.87
CA THR A 637 -28.85 -21.76 19.74
C THR A 637 -29.80 -22.82 19.16
N SER A 638 -29.97 -22.87 17.83
CA SER A 638 -30.74 -23.93 17.17
C SER A 638 -30.06 -25.30 17.29
N ALA A 639 -28.75 -25.40 17.01
CA ALA A 639 -28.01 -26.66 17.16
C ALA A 639 -28.10 -27.20 18.58
N MET A 640 -27.93 -26.32 19.56
CA MET A 640 -28.10 -26.61 20.99
C MET A 640 -29.50 -27.15 21.27
N ALA A 641 -30.55 -26.44 20.88
CA ALA A 641 -31.93 -26.83 21.16
C ALA A 641 -32.34 -28.15 20.50
N THR A 642 -31.78 -28.47 19.33
CA THR A 642 -32.06 -29.71 18.61
C THR A 642 -31.43 -30.94 19.28
N SER A 643 -30.22 -30.81 19.85
CA SER A 643 -29.41 -31.96 20.26
C SER A 643 -29.14 -32.06 21.76
N SER A 644 -29.70 -31.16 22.56
CA SER A 644 -29.48 -31.11 24.01
C SER A 644 -30.71 -30.60 24.75
N ARG A 645 -30.70 -30.73 26.07
CA ARG A 645 -31.72 -30.12 26.95
C ARG A 645 -31.26 -28.75 27.46
N LEU A 646 -30.15 -28.23 26.95
CA LEU A 646 -29.54 -27.01 27.46
C LEU A 646 -30.40 -25.78 27.18
N CYS A 647 -30.36 -24.83 28.10
CA CYS A 647 -30.98 -23.52 28.05
C CYS A 647 -29.89 -22.45 28.16
N VAL A 648 -30.13 -21.30 27.53
CA VAL A 648 -29.22 -20.15 27.59
C VAL A 648 -29.46 -19.38 28.89
N GLU A 649 -28.42 -19.28 29.72
CA GLU A 649 -28.48 -18.54 31.00
C GLU A 649 -27.86 -17.14 30.88
N HIS A 650 -26.90 -16.98 29.98
CA HIS A 650 -26.21 -15.71 29.77
C HIS A 650 -25.63 -15.62 28.36
N VAL A 651 -25.70 -14.45 27.72
CA VAL A 651 -25.08 -14.15 26.42
C VAL A 651 -24.43 -12.79 26.48
N GLU A 652 -23.18 -12.70 26.02
CA GLU A 652 -22.45 -11.44 25.93
C GLU A 652 -21.61 -11.39 24.66
N ASN A 653 -21.59 -10.23 24.00
CA ASN A 653 -20.78 -9.98 22.82
C ASN A 653 -19.51 -9.20 23.21
N ILE A 654 -18.36 -9.87 23.14
CA ILE A 654 -17.03 -9.32 23.39
C ILE A 654 -16.28 -8.95 22.10
N GLY A 655 -16.96 -9.01 20.93
CA GLY A 655 -16.32 -8.85 19.61
C GLY A 655 -15.57 -7.53 19.41
N ILE A 656 -15.95 -6.46 20.12
CA ILE A 656 -15.26 -5.16 20.06
C ILE A 656 -13.80 -5.26 20.52
N HIS A 657 -13.50 -6.17 21.45
CA HIS A 657 -12.15 -6.38 21.99
C HIS A 657 -11.24 -7.16 21.03
N TYR A 658 -11.81 -7.90 20.08
CA TYR A 658 -11.03 -8.68 19.13
C TYR A 658 -10.27 -7.77 18.15
N TYR A 659 -10.85 -6.63 17.79
CA TYR A 659 -10.14 -5.62 17.01
C TYR A 659 -8.81 -5.22 17.66
N GLN A 660 -8.81 -4.95 18.97
CA GLN A 660 -7.61 -4.57 19.69
C GLN A 660 -6.63 -5.73 19.82
N THR A 661 -7.14 -6.94 20.08
CA THR A 661 -6.34 -8.17 20.10
C THR A 661 -5.56 -8.36 18.80
N LEU A 662 -6.22 -8.25 17.64
CA LEU A 662 -5.62 -8.41 16.32
C LEU A 662 -4.62 -7.29 15.98
N LYS A 663 -4.88 -6.05 16.44
CA LYS A 663 -3.91 -4.94 16.32
C LYS A 663 -2.61 -5.25 17.06
N TYR A 664 -2.69 -5.77 18.28
CA TYR A 664 -1.52 -6.16 19.05
C TYR A 664 -0.76 -7.31 18.37
N TRP A 665 -1.46 -8.36 17.93
CA TRP A 665 -0.83 -9.46 17.20
C TRP A 665 -0.12 -8.98 15.94
N ARG A 666 -0.76 -8.13 15.12
CA ARG A 666 -0.12 -7.53 13.93
C ARG A 666 1.13 -6.74 14.30
N LYS A 667 1.02 -5.86 15.30
CA LYS A 667 2.15 -5.03 15.75
C LYS A 667 3.33 -5.89 16.17
N ASN A 668 3.10 -6.84 17.08
CA ASN A 668 4.14 -7.74 17.58
C ASN A 668 4.77 -8.56 16.44
N PHE A 669 3.94 -9.11 15.55
CA PHE A 669 4.38 -9.89 14.40
C PHE A 669 5.31 -9.09 13.47
N LEU A 670 4.92 -7.87 13.10
CA LEU A 670 5.72 -7.02 12.21
C LEU A 670 7.00 -6.50 12.89
N GLU A 671 6.95 -6.15 14.18
CA GLU A 671 8.15 -5.76 14.94
C GLU A 671 9.16 -6.92 15.06
N LYS A 672 8.69 -8.17 15.04
CA LYS A 672 9.53 -9.37 15.08
C LYS A 672 9.77 -10.00 13.71
N GLN A 673 9.46 -9.32 12.60
CA GLN A 673 9.61 -9.84 11.23
C GLN A 673 10.99 -10.47 10.97
N ARG A 674 12.08 -9.86 11.43
CA ARG A 674 13.44 -10.41 11.27
C ARG A 674 13.63 -11.77 11.95
N LYS A 675 13.02 -11.97 13.13
CA LYS A 675 13.07 -13.26 13.83
C LYS A 675 12.23 -14.30 13.09
N ILE A 676 11.06 -13.92 12.58
CA ILE A 676 10.19 -14.79 11.79
C ILE A 676 10.90 -15.29 10.52
N LEU A 677 11.61 -14.42 9.81
CA LEU A 677 12.45 -14.81 8.67
C LEU A 677 13.56 -15.79 9.08
N ALA A 678 14.17 -15.59 10.25
CA ALA A 678 15.21 -16.48 10.77
C ALA A 678 14.70 -17.88 11.14
N LEU A 679 13.40 -18.02 11.43
CA LEU A 679 12.73 -19.32 11.63
C LEU A 679 12.47 -20.07 10.30
N GLY A 680 12.80 -19.49 9.15
CA GLY A 680 12.65 -20.11 7.82
C GLY A 680 11.37 -19.71 7.07
N PHE A 681 10.54 -18.83 7.64
CA PHE A 681 9.40 -18.26 6.93
C PHE A 681 9.86 -17.20 5.92
N ASN A 682 9.07 -16.98 4.86
CA ASN A 682 9.42 -16.04 3.80
C ASN A 682 8.53 -14.78 3.80
N GLU A 683 8.87 -13.81 2.96
CA GLU A 683 8.13 -12.55 2.82
C GLU A 683 6.67 -12.74 2.38
N LYS A 684 6.35 -13.80 1.61
CA LYS A 684 4.96 -14.11 1.26
C LYS A 684 4.18 -14.53 2.50
N PHE A 685 4.76 -15.38 3.34
CA PHE A 685 4.17 -15.79 4.62
C PHE A 685 3.85 -14.59 5.50
N ILE A 686 4.80 -13.66 5.65
CA ILE A 686 4.61 -12.43 6.42
C ILE A 686 3.43 -11.62 5.87
N ARG A 687 3.36 -11.38 4.56
CA ARG A 687 2.24 -10.66 3.95
C ARG A 687 0.91 -11.38 4.07
N THR A 688 0.89 -12.72 4.02
CA THR A 688 -0.33 -13.51 4.27
C THR A 688 -0.84 -13.29 5.69
N TRP A 689 0.04 -13.30 6.69
CA TRP A 689 -0.33 -13.10 8.09
C TRP A 689 -0.68 -11.64 8.40
N GLU A 690 0.04 -10.67 7.84
CA GLU A 690 -0.33 -9.26 7.93
C GLU A 690 -1.73 -9.02 7.34
N TYR A 691 -2.02 -9.60 6.18
CA TYR A 691 -3.35 -9.53 5.56
C TYR A 691 -4.41 -10.18 6.44
N TYR A 692 -4.11 -11.33 7.04
CA TYR A 692 -5.01 -12.00 7.99
C TYR A 692 -5.40 -11.12 9.17
N PHE A 693 -4.42 -10.49 9.82
CA PHE A 693 -4.71 -9.65 10.98
C PHE A 693 -5.60 -8.46 10.61
N ASP A 694 -5.26 -7.72 9.55
CA ASP A 694 -6.05 -6.56 9.12
C ASP A 694 -7.42 -6.96 8.55
N TYR A 695 -7.51 -8.10 7.84
CA TYR A 695 -8.77 -8.65 7.32
C TYR A 695 -9.75 -8.96 8.44
N SER A 696 -9.31 -9.70 9.46
CA SER A 696 -10.13 -10.00 10.62
C SER A 696 -10.43 -8.75 11.45
N ALA A 697 -9.45 -7.86 11.64
CA ALA A 697 -9.61 -6.62 12.40
C ALA A 697 -10.66 -5.71 11.76
N ALA A 698 -10.65 -5.57 10.43
CA ALA A 698 -11.69 -4.85 9.69
C ALA A 698 -13.07 -5.46 9.94
N GLY A 699 -13.18 -6.79 9.95
CA GLY A 699 -14.42 -7.51 10.24
C GLY A 699 -15.01 -7.15 11.61
N PHE A 700 -14.20 -7.22 12.66
CA PHE A 700 -14.64 -6.86 14.02
C PHE A 700 -14.91 -5.37 14.19
N LYS A 701 -14.04 -4.50 13.65
CA LYS A 701 -14.20 -3.04 13.76
C LYS A 701 -15.46 -2.51 13.09
N THR A 702 -15.91 -3.20 12.03
CA THR A 702 -17.13 -2.87 11.30
C THR A 702 -18.37 -3.62 11.81
N HIS A 703 -18.24 -4.40 12.90
CA HIS A 703 -19.30 -5.26 13.45
C HIS A 703 -19.85 -6.28 12.45
N THR A 704 -19.07 -6.60 11.42
CA THR A 704 -19.42 -7.64 10.44
C THR A 704 -18.95 -9.02 10.89
N LEU A 705 -18.19 -9.07 11.99
CA LEU A 705 -17.92 -10.21 12.85
C LEU A 705 -18.25 -9.84 14.30
N GLY A 706 -18.64 -10.82 15.10
CA GLY A 706 -18.82 -10.70 16.55
C GLY A 706 -18.07 -11.81 17.28
N ASN A 707 -18.01 -11.75 18.60
CA ASN A 707 -17.50 -12.86 19.42
C ASN A 707 -18.36 -12.96 20.67
N TYR A 708 -18.97 -14.12 20.90
CA TYR A 708 -19.91 -14.31 22.00
C TYR A 708 -19.33 -15.22 23.07
N GLN A 709 -19.59 -14.88 24.33
CA GLN A 709 -19.51 -15.82 25.45
C GLN A 709 -20.93 -16.18 25.90
N VAL A 710 -21.26 -17.46 25.87
CA VAL A 710 -22.59 -17.99 26.20
C VAL A 710 -22.47 -19.02 27.31
N VAL A 711 -23.32 -18.89 28.33
CA VAL A 711 -23.45 -19.88 29.42
C VAL A 711 -24.73 -20.66 29.21
N PHE A 712 -24.62 -21.98 29.30
CA PHE A 712 -25.73 -22.91 29.16
C PHE A 712 -25.88 -23.80 30.39
N SER A 713 -27.12 -24.14 30.74
CA SER A 713 -27.45 -25.06 31.83
C SER A 713 -28.66 -25.93 31.48
N ARG A 714 -29.02 -26.91 32.32
CA ARG A 714 -30.25 -27.70 32.14
C ARG A 714 -31.45 -27.03 32.85
N PRO A 715 -32.69 -27.24 32.36
CA PRO A 715 -33.90 -26.83 33.06
C PRO A 715 -33.89 -27.30 34.51
N GLY A 716 -34.14 -26.37 35.43
CA GLY A 716 -34.15 -26.66 36.87
C GLY A 716 -32.76 -26.76 37.52
N ASN A 717 -31.68 -26.35 36.83
CA ASN A 717 -30.35 -26.32 37.43
C ASN A 717 -30.28 -25.26 38.54
N VAL A 718 -30.28 -25.72 39.80
CA VAL A 718 -30.24 -24.87 41.00
C VAL A 718 -28.98 -24.01 41.12
N VAL A 719 -27.88 -24.40 40.47
CA VAL A 719 -26.63 -23.62 40.43
C VAL A 719 -26.77 -22.42 39.50
N ALA A 720 -27.39 -22.62 38.32
CA ALA A 720 -27.70 -21.53 37.41
C ALA A 720 -28.75 -20.58 38.02
N LEU A 721 -29.70 -21.13 38.79
CA LEU A 721 -30.73 -20.40 39.54
C LEU A 721 -30.24 -19.85 40.89
N SER A 722 -28.94 -19.66 41.08
CA SER A 722 -28.41 -19.01 42.29
C SER A 722 -28.96 -17.59 42.48
N ASN A 723 -28.60 -16.92 43.58
CA ASN A 723 -29.13 -15.61 44.00
C ASN A 723 -29.52 -14.70 42.80
N PRO A 724 -30.82 -14.40 42.58
CA PRO A 724 -31.30 -13.68 41.39
C PRO A 724 -30.76 -12.24 41.29
N TYR A 725 -30.11 -11.75 42.35
CA TYR A 725 -29.46 -10.44 42.40
C TYR A 725 -27.95 -10.50 42.10
N LYS A 726 -27.37 -11.69 41.87
CA LYS A 726 -26.00 -11.88 41.39
C LYS A 726 -26.03 -12.39 39.95
N SER A 727 -25.78 -11.50 39.00
CA SER A 727 -25.63 -11.88 37.59
C SER A 727 -24.32 -12.64 37.38
N PHE A 728 -24.23 -13.36 36.26
CA PHE A 728 -22.94 -13.79 35.74
C PHE A 728 -22.01 -12.57 35.56
N PRO A 729 -20.70 -12.71 35.78
CA PRO A 729 -19.76 -11.61 35.59
C PRO A 729 -19.77 -11.17 34.13
N SER A 730 -19.60 -9.87 33.88
CA SER A 730 -19.57 -9.27 32.55
C SER A 730 -18.20 -8.65 32.28
N ALA A 731 -17.85 -8.54 31.00
CA ALA A 731 -16.72 -7.75 30.53
C ALA A 731 -16.89 -6.24 30.77
N TYR A 732 -18.12 -5.77 31.05
CA TYR A 732 -18.50 -4.36 31.15
C TYR A 732 -18.91 -3.92 32.56
#